data_AF-A0AAN9JZ05-F1
#
_entry.id   AF-A0AAN9JZ05-F1
#
_cell.length_a   1.000
_cell.length_b   1.000
_cell.length_c   1.000
_cell.angle_alpha   90.00
_cell.angle_beta   90.00
_cell.angle_gamma   90.00
#
_symmetry.space_group_name_H-M   'P 1'
#
loop_
_entity.id
_entity.type
_entity.pdbx_description
1 polymer ?
#
loop_
_entity_poly.entity_id
_entity_poly.type
_entity_poly.pdbx_seq_one_letter_code
_entity_poly.pdbx_strand_id
1 'polypeptide(L)'
;MGKGKYTLSPQFKPLVIGMSNLKRNLAMIFGQEVETVLQHLFCSGWWYVVVPYVCHDSCSIRCISTSPTSSLHLESYKKALPFCLSPYNGIMGKQGSHKSPRPEFQGANSVILGMKDYKITSSDTPSWKRMTGVDCRWHSKTLFLHGLKSYSSKCNSCRGLYVGKKHIRAIVVMFGLLGCLFLLDSLIISFFEFASLQPSTSSNISSEFQGRDSYINNKQSPVYMYGRLLNMASSALAKKEFKQESSNLWVEPYWLASSWEPCAERKVQTNPRKPVNNNGYILVSANGGLNQQRVAICNAVAVASLLNATLVIPKFLYSNVWKDPSQFGDIYQEEYFMNILKDDISIEKELPPHMKSLNVEAIGSKITDADLPKEATSDDYIKIVLPLLLRNRVVHFLGYGNRLGFDPLPSDIQRLRCKCNFHALKFVPKIQQVGSLLIKRIRKFRGRRSMLDTQLLGKFIHNKEDHEATRGSRKYLALHLRFEIDMVAYSLCEFGGGEDERKELQTYRESHFPLFLERLKNSTSISPTNLRKMGRCPLTPEEAALVLAALGFKRGTYIYLAGSHIYGGNSRMEPFTTLYPNVVTKENLLTPTELAPFRNFSSQLAALDFIACASGDVFAMTDSGSQLSSLVSGFRTYYGGAHAPTLRPNKTRLATILRENGKIRWNSFQMRVKKMILEGQRGGIRSYGRSIYRNPRCPQCMCKHH
;
A
#
# COMPACT_ATOMS: atom_id res chain seq x y z
N MET A 1 49.20 -39.05 -23.78
CA MET A 1 49.93 -39.24 -25.06
C MET A 1 49.04 -38.77 -26.21
N GLY A 2 49.64 -38.27 -27.30
CA GLY A 2 49.07 -37.44 -28.39
C GLY A 2 47.78 -37.95 -29.04
N LYS A 3 46.92 -37.10 -29.62
CA LYS A 3 47.02 -36.12 -30.73
C LYS A 3 46.34 -36.68 -32.00
N GLY A 4 45.36 -35.91 -32.51
CA GLY A 4 45.00 -35.80 -33.94
C GLY A 4 43.62 -36.35 -34.32
N LYS A 5 42.86 -35.79 -35.27
CA LYS A 5 43.01 -34.59 -36.13
C LYS A 5 41.77 -34.47 -37.06
N TYR A 6 41.47 -33.25 -37.55
CA TYR A 6 40.64 -32.85 -38.73
C TYR A 6 39.09 -32.91 -38.62
N THR A 7 38.24 -32.06 -39.22
CA THR A 7 38.26 -30.89 -40.15
C THR A 7 36.80 -30.39 -40.31
N LEU A 8 36.54 -29.13 -40.71
CA LEU A 8 35.41 -28.76 -41.60
C LEU A 8 35.53 -27.33 -42.18
N SER A 9 34.90 -27.13 -43.34
CA SER A 9 35.05 -26.08 -44.38
C SER A 9 33.73 -25.25 -44.55
N PRO A 10 33.47 -24.40 -45.59
CA PRO A 10 33.22 -22.96 -45.42
C PRO A 10 31.89 -22.44 -46.03
N GLN A 11 31.16 -21.54 -45.36
CA GLN A 11 30.10 -20.73 -45.99
C GLN A 11 30.00 -19.34 -45.35
N PHE A 12 30.69 -18.33 -45.90
CA PHE A 12 30.43 -16.90 -45.65
C PHE A 12 31.02 -16.04 -46.78
N LYS A 13 30.26 -15.87 -47.87
CA LYS A 13 30.48 -14.86 -48.92
C LYS A 13 29.10 -14.50 -49.51
N PRO A 14 28.30 -13.68 -48.82
CA PRO A 14 28.09 -12.32 -49.30
C PRO A 14 27.74 -11.33 -48.17
N LEU A 15 28.71 -10.59 -47.62
CA LEU A 15 28.43 -9.43 -46.75
C LEU A 15 29.44 -8.29 -46.93
N VAL A 16 30.25 -8.32 -47.99
CA VAL A 16 31.40 -7.41 -48.19
C VAL A 16 31.13 -6.35 -49.27
N ILE A 17 30.00 -6.41 -49.98
CA ILE A 17 29.69 -5.48 -51.09
C ILE A 17 28.71 -4.36 -50.67
N GLY A 18 28.05 -4.46 -49.50
CA GLY A 18 27.12 -3.43 -49.01
C GLY A 18 27.75 -2.28 -48.21
N MET A 19 28.94 -2.47 -47.63
CA MET A 19 29.58 -1.46 -46.75
C MET A 19 30.51 -0.49 -47.49
N SER A 20 30.82 -0.74 -48.76
CA SER A 20 31.67 0.12 -49.59
C SER A 20 30.93 1.34 -50.18
N ASN A 21 29.61 1.24 -50.38
CA ASN A 21 28.80 2.36 -50.88
C ASN A 21 28.37 3.34 -49.78
N LEU A 22 28.27 2.89 -48.52
CA LEU A 22 27.94 3.76 -47.39
C LEU A 22 29.09 4.69 -47.00
N LYS A 23 30.35 4.23 -47.18
CA LYS A 23 31.56 5.04 -46.94
C LYS A 23 31.75 6.17 -47.96
N ARG A 24 31.36 5.98 -49.23
CA ARG A 24 31.46 7.04 -50.25
C ARG A 24 30.42 8.15 -50.06
N ASN A 25 29.22 7.82 -49.60
CA ASN A 25 28.16 8.82 -49.39
C ASN A 25 28.37 9.66 -48.14
N LEU A 26 29.04 9.13 -47.10
CA LEU A 26 29.34 9.88 -45.87
C LEU A 26 30.55 10.81 -45.99
N ALA A 27 31.46 10.56 -46.93
CA ALA A 27 32.63 11.41 -47.19
C ALA A 27 32.31 12.67 -48.01
N MET A 28 31.11 12.79 -48.58
CA MET A 28 30.64 14.02 -49.26
C MET A 28 29.94 15.00 -48.32
N ILE A 29 29.54 14.58 -47.12
CA ILE A 29 28.70 15.38 -46.22
C ILE A 29 29.53 16.11 -45.15
N PHE A 30 30.67 15.55 -44.76
CA PHE A 30 31.53 16.13 -43.72
C PHE A 30 32.90 16.42 -44.32
N GLY A 31 33.05 17.63 -44.85
CA GLY A 31 34.32 18.14 -45.35
C GLY A 31 35.45 18.02 -44.31
N GLN A 32 36.67 17.85 -44.82
CA GLN A 32 37.90 17.62 -44.08
C GLN A 32 38.15 18.69 -43.01
N GLU A 33 38.13 18.28 -41.74
CA GLU A 33 39.10 18.71 -40.74
C GLU A 33 39.03 17.79 -39.50
N VAL A 34 40.16 17.10 -39.25
CA VAL A 34 40.63 16.52 -37.96
C VAL A 34 39.80 15.33 -37.43
N GLU A 35 40.16 14.04 -37.56
CA GLU A 35 41.46 13.36 -37.51
C GLU A 35 42.29 13.62 -36.25
N THR A 36 41.68 13.43 -35.06
CA THR A 36 42.35 12.92 -33.85
C THR A 36 41.26 12.55 -32.81
N VAL A 37 41.52 11.55 -31.95
CA VAL A 37 40.65 11.05 -30.86
C VAL A 37 39.75 9.83 -31.19
N LEU A 38 40.12 8.97 -32.14
CA LEU A 38 39.59 7.60 -32.20
C LEU A 38 40.69 6.54 -32.39
N GLN A 39 41.72 6.61 -31.54
CA GLN A 39 42.75 5.58 -31.51
C GLN A 39 43.40 5.46 -30.13
N HIS A 40 42.61 5.06 -29.14
CA HIS A 40 43.09 4.33 -27.95
C HIS A 40 41.88 3.89 -27.15
N LEU A 41 41.35 2.70 -27.43
CA LEU A 41 40.62 1.85 -26.47
C LEU A 41 40.23 0.53 -27.15
N PHE A 42 41.22 -0.24 -27.58
CA PHE A 42 41.11 -1.69 -27.74
C PHE A 42 42.48 -2.33 -27.47
N CYS A 43 42.46 -3.41 -26.66
CA CYS A 43 43.57 -4.30 -26.23
C CYS A 43 44.47 -3.72 -25.13
N SER A 44 44.60 -4.31 -23.93
CA SER A 44 44.93 -5.69 -23.55
C SER A 44 44.60 -5.84 -22.03
N GLY A 45 44.37 -6.97 -21.36
CA GLY A 45 44.72 -8.37 -21.57
C GLY A 45 45.54 -8.90 -20.36
N TRP A 46 44.96 -9.82 -19.58
CA TRP A 46 45.59 -10.91 -18.79
C TRP A 46 46.02 -10.77 -17.29
N TRP A 47 45.35 -11.63 -16.47
CA TRP A 47 45.83 -12.63 -15.46
C TRP A 47 46.50 -12.29 -14.10
N TYR A 48 45.99 -13.03 -13.09
CA TYR A 48 46.51 -13.54 -11.80
C TYR A 48 46.54 -12.74 -10.46
N VAL A 49 46.00 -13.47 -9.48
CA VAL A 49 46.07 -13.48 -8.00
C VAL A 49 47.34 -12.91 -7.37
N VAL A 50 47.21 -12.03 -6.34
CA VAL A 50 47.94 -12.02 -5.04
C VAL A 50 47.16 -11.16 -4.02
N VAL A 51 47.02 -11.65 -2.78
CA VAL A 51 46.77 -10.90 -1.51
C VAL A 51 48.14 -10.91 -0.79
N PRO A 52 48.71 -9.85 -0.14
CA PRO A 52 48.10 -9.14 1.00
C PRO A 52 48.55 -7.68 1.35
N TYR A 53 47.85 -7.09 2.34
CA TYR A 53 48.33 -6.19 3.44
C TYR A 53 48.80 -4.71 3.27
N VAL A 54 48.18 -3.86 4.13
CA VAL A 54 48.69 -2.74 4.99
C VAL A 54 48.90 -1.28 4.48
N CYS A 55 48.33 -0.34 5.27
CA CYS A 55 48.64 1.10 5.54
C CYS A 55 48.37 2.14 4.44
N HIS A 56 48.04 3.42 4.71
CA HIS A 56 47.50 4.20 5.83
C HIS A 56 47.12 5.58 5.21
N ASP A 57 46.46 6.44 5.99
CA ASP A 57 46.30 7.90 5.81
C ASP A 57 45.06 8.50 5.09
N SER A 58 44.14 8.96 5.95
CA SER A 58 43.83 10.38 6.17
C SER A 58 43.59 11.29 4.95
N CYS A 59 42.34 11.74 4.75
CA CYS A 59 42.00 13.15 4.98
C CYS A 59 40.48 13.42 4.96
N SER A 60 40.09 14.28 5.89
CA SER A 60 38.77 14.90 6.07
C SER A 60 38.63 16.15 5.18
N ILE A 61 37.41 16.54 4.81
CA ILE A 61 36.86 17.91 4.64
C ILE A 61 35.38 17.76 4.24
N ARG A 62 34.44 17.98 5.16
CA ARG A 62 33.65 19.23 5.38
C ARG A 62 32.97 19.80 4.13
N CYS A 63 31.65 19.58 4.07
CA CYS A 63 30.71 20.36 3.27
C CYS A 63 30.44 21.70 3.95
N ILE A 64 30.53 22.79 3.19
CA ILE A 64 30.03 24.13 3.55
C ILE A 64 28.81 24.41 2.70
N SER A 65 27.73 24.79 3.38
CA SER A 65 26.50 25.36 2.87
C SER A 65 26.68 26.81 2.41
N THR A 66 26.06 27.20 1.30
CA THR A 66 25.72 28.60 1.04
C THR A 66 24.42 28.69 0.24
N SER A 67 23.43 29.37 0.83
CA SER A 67 22.34 30.08 0.14
C SER A 67 22.91 31.24 -0.70
N PRO A 68 22.13 31.86 -1.61
CA PRO A 68 21.56 33.15 -1.22
C PRO A 68 20.17 33.49 -1.79
N THR A 69 19.56 34.44 -1.09
CA THR A 69 18.44 35.34 -1.41
C THR A 69 18.69 36.25 -2.62
N SER A 70 17.64 36.58 -3.40
CA SER A 70 17.13 37.96 -3.56
C SER A 70 16.06 38.10 -4.66
N SER A 71 15.07 38.94 -4.36
CA SER A 71 13.89 39.40 -5.08
C SER A 71 14.13 40.22 -6.35
N LEU A 72 13.19 40.17 -7.31
CA LEU A 72 12.88 41.26 -8.25
C LEU A 72 11.39 41.20 -8.67
N HIS A 73 10.76 42.38 -8.64
CA HIS A 73 9.37 42.70 -8.99
C HIS A 73 9.12 42.70 -10.51
N LEU A 74 7.92 42.32 -10.97
CA LEU A 74 7.20 43.02 -12.05
C LEU A 74 5.69 42.73 -12.04
N GLU A 75 4.92 43.74 -12.40
CA GLU A 75 3.47 43.94 -12.29
C GLU A 75 2.61 43.39 -13.44
N SER A 76 1.32 43.21 -13.12
CA SER A 76 0.12 43.48 -13.93
C SER A 76 -0.26 42.59 -15.12
N TYR A 77 -1.41 41.90 -14.99
CA TYR A 77 -2.57 42.04 -15.90
C TYR A 77 -3.87 41.65 -15.19
N LYS A 78 -4.77 42.62 -14.98
CA LYS A 78 -6.20 42.45 -14.67
C LYS A 78 -7.00 42.69 -15.96
N LYS A 79 -7.99 41.84 -16.22
CA LYS A 79 -9.22 42.20 -16.97
C LYS A 79 -10.40 41.50 -16.32
N ALA A 80 -11.54 42.19 -16.31
CA ALA A 80 -12.64 42.03 -15.38
C ALA A 80 -14.00 41.88 -16.07
N LEU A 81 -14.96 41.29 -15.33
CA LEU A 81 -16.41 41.57 -15.24
C LEU A 81 -17.33 41.15 -16.43
N PRO A 82 -18.69 41.10 -16.28
CA PRO A 82 -19.52 41.66 -15.18
C PRO A 82 -20.77 40.92 -14.61
N PHE A 83 -21.20 41.46 -13.45
CA PHE A 83 -22.56 41.77 -12.91
C PHE A 83 -23.66 40.71 -12.62
N CYS A 84 -24.14 40.70 -11.37
CA CYS A 84 -25.51 41.16 -11.00
C CYS A 84 -25.66 41.45 -9.48
N LEU A 85 -26.70 42.23 -9.17
CA LEU A 85 -26.87 43.18 -8.05
C LEU A 85 -27.52 42.63 -6.75
N SER A 86 -27.24 43.38 -5.67
CA SER A 86 -27.84 43.57 -4.31
C SER A 86 -29.39 43.67 -4.21
N PRO A 87 -30.01 44.08 -3.06
CA PRO A 87 -29.72 43.94 -1.60
C PRO A 87 -30.97 43.53 -0.75
N TYR A 88 -30.85 43.35 0.57
CA TYR A 88 -31.77 43.98 1.54
C TYR A 88 -31.17 44.15 2.95
N ASN A 89 -31.46 45.33 3.52
CA ASN A 89 -31.15 45.89 4.86
C ASN A 89 -31.63 45.03 6.04
N GLY A 90 -31.20 45.18 7.30
CA GLY A 90 -30.33 46.16 7.95
C GLY A 90 -30.48 46.11 9.49
N ILE A 91 -29.80 47.08 10.13
CA ILE A 91 -30.06 47.69 11.45
C ILE A 91 -29.37 47.08 12.70
N MET A 92 -28.63 48.00 13.32
CA MET A 92 -27.91 47.97 14.60
C MET A 92 -28.80 47.82 15.84
N GLY A 93 -28.21 47.34 16.94
CA GLY A 93 -28.72 47.56 18.30
C GLY A 93 -27.66 47.23 19.35
N LYS A 94 -27.19 48.25 20.06
CA LYS A 94 -26.11 48.25 21.07
C LYS A 94 -26.59 47.82 22.47
N GLN A 95 -25.61 47.33 23.24
CA GLN A 95 -25.36 47.55 24.69
C GLN A 95 -26.29 46.97 25.75
N GLY A 96 -25.66 46.39 26.79
CA GLY A 96 -26.23 46.25 28.13
C GLY A 96 -25.63 45.11 28.95
N SER A 97 -24.60 45.40 29.76
CA SER A 97 -24.11 44.54 30.84
C SER A 97 -24.75 44.97 32.16
N HIS A 98 -25.01 44.05 33.10
CA HIS A 98 -24.63 44.23 34.52
C HIS A 98 -24.72 42.92 35.36
N LYS A 99 -23.56 42.55 35.95
CA LYS A 99 -23.23 41.95 37.26
C LYS A 99 -24.25 41.08 38.07
N SER A 100 -23.80 39.83 38.36
CA SER A 100 -23.70 39.11 39.67
C SER A 100 -24.96 38.81 40.52
N PRO A 101 -24.97 37.88 41.54
CA PRO A 101 -23.84 37.20 42.22
C PRO A 101 -23.98 35.66 42.49
N ARG A 102 -22.89 35.11 43.06
CA ARG A 102 -22.73 33.78 43.73
C ARG A 102 -23.71 33.54 44.88
N PRO A 103 -23.78 32.28 45.37
CA PRO A 103 -23.26 32.03 46.72
C PRO A 103 -22.30 30.82 46.83
N GLU A 104 -21.49 30.87 47.89
CA GLU A 104 -20.58 29.85 48.43
C GLU A 104 -21.35 28.75 49.19
N PHE A 105 -20.77 27.55 49.32
CA PHE A 105 -20.63 26.87 50.63
C PHE A 105 -19.61 25.71 50.56
N GLN A 106 -19.12 25.36 51.75
CA GLN A 106 -17.87 24.73 52.17
C GLN A 106 -17.77 23.20 51.97
N GLY A 107 -16.54 22.67 52.08
CA GLY A 107 -16.31 21.24 52.38
C GLY A 107 -14.86 20.79 52.19
N ALA A 108 -14.08 20.77 53.28
CA ALA A 108 -12.71 20.29 53.35
C ALA A 108 -12.60 18.76 53.27
N ASN A 109 -11.49 18.24 52.72
CA ASN A 109 -10.56 17.34 53.41
C ASN A 109 -9.43 16.83 52.50
N SER A 110 -8.21 17.10 52.95
CA SER A 110 -6.94 16.54 52.49
C SER A 110 -6.67 15.20 53.21
N VAL A 111 -6.26 14.15 52.49
CA VAL A 111 -5.48 13.05 53.08
C VAL A 111 -4.40 12.57 52.11
N ILE A 112 -3.24 12.35 52.70
CA ILE A 112 -1.91 12.06 52.19
C ILE A 112 -1.71 10.57 51.90
N LEU A 113 -0.93 10.31 50.84
CA LEU A 113 0.08 9.27 50.61
C LEU A 113 0.13 8.05 51.57
N GLY A 114 0.09 6.85 50.98
CA GLY A 114 0.46 5.59 51.64
C GLY A 114 0.91 4.54 50.62
N MET A 115 2.18 4.60 50.21
CA MET A 115 2.86 3.52 49.48
C MET A 115 3.11 2.35 50.44
N LYS A 116 2.78 1.12 50.01
CA LYS A 116 3.28 -0.12 50.63
C LYS A 116 3.99 -0.94 49.55
N ASP A 117 5.29 -1.12 49.78
CA ASP A 117 6.14 -2.06 49.07
C ASP A 117 5.77 -3.50 49.40
N TYR A 118 5.70 -4.36 48.37
CA TYR A 118 5.83 -5.80 48.52
C TYR A 118 6.92 -6.30 47.55
N LYS A 119 8.03 -6.78 48.13
CA LYS A 119 9.03 -7.62 47.46
C LYS A 119 8.54 -9.06 47.48
N ILE A 120 8.49 -9.72 46.32
CA ILE A 120 8.59 -11.18 46.20
C ILE A 120 9.65 -11.50 45.14
N THR A 121 10.56 -12.35 45.56
CA THR A 121 11.72 -12.96 44.91
C THR A 121 11.36 -13.80 43.67
N SER A 122 12.13 -13.67 42.59
CA SER A 122 12.09 -14.58 41.44
C SER A 122 13.47 -15.19 41.17
N SER A 123 13.54 -16.52 41.14
CA SER A 123 14.58 -17.28 40.46
C SER A 123 13.89 -18.25 39.50
N ASP A 124 13.99 -17.99 38.20
CA ASP A 124 14.52 -18.91 37.19
C ASP A 124 14.17 -18.48 35.76
N THR A 125 15.23 -18.33 34.97
CA THR A 125 15.30 -17.89 33.57
C THR A 125 14.86 -18.94 32.54
N PRO A 126 14.53 -18.50 31.31
CA PRO A 126 15.43 -18.87 30.20
C PRO A 126 15.77 -17.71 29.22
N SER A 127 17.09 -17.47 29.11
CA SER A 127 17.92 -17.15 27.94
C SER A 127 17.32 -16.33 26.77
N TRP A 128 17.69 -15.04 26.73
CA TRP A 128 17.79 -14.24 25.51
C TRP A 128 19.22 -13.71 25.37
N LYS A 129 19.88 -13.95 24.24
CA LYS A 129 21.16 -13.31 23.88
C LYS A 129 20.92 -12.17 22.88
N ARG A 130 21.22 -10.94 23.31
CA ARG A 130 21.74 -9.85 22.47
C ARG A 130 22.50 -8.85 23.37
N MET A 131 23.83 -8.84 23.27
CA MET A 131 24.75 -7.81 23.82
C MET A 131 25.09 -6.84 22.68
N THR A 132 25.43 -5.56 22.84
CA THR A 132 25.42 -4.58 23.96
C THR A 132 25.68 -3.22 23.31
N GLY A 133 25.00 -2.17 23.79
CA GLY A 133 25.53 -0.80 23.74
C GLY A 133 26.32 -0.53 25.02
N VAL A 134 27.27 0.40 24.96
CA VAL A 134 28.00 0.91 26.13
C VAL A 134 27.59 2.37 26.33
N ASP A 135 27.18 2.67 27.56
CA ASP A 135 26.75 3.97 28.08
C ASP A 135 27.93 4.94 28.29
N CYS A 136 27.70 6.23 28.07
CA CYS A 136 28.54 7.32 28.56
C CYS A 136 27.78 8.11 29.64
N ARG A 137 28.38 8.24 30.83
CA ARG A 137 27.93 9.09 31.94
C ARG A 137 28.90 10.26 32.12
N TRP A 138 28.38 11.46 32.34
CA TRP A 138 29.12 12.72 32.48
C TRP A 138 29.54 13.03 33.93
N HIS A 139 30.72 13.65 34.09
CA HIS A 139 31.20 14.63 35.10
C HIS A 139 32.72 14.83 34.79
N SER A 140 33.47 15.92 35.02
CA SER A 140 33.31 17.29 35.51
C SER A 140 34.73 17.96 35.45
N LYS A 141 34.81 19.28 35.21
CA LYS A 141 35.85 20.28 35.65
C LYS A 141 37.27 20.38 35.02
N THR A 142 37.50 21.57 34.42
CA THR A 142 38.54 22.62 34.66
C THR A 142 40.05 22.45 34.28
N LEU A 143 40.56 23.40 33.46
CA LEU A 143 41.81 24.26 33.54
C LEU A 143 42.34 24.56 32.12
N PHE A 144 42.33 25.78 31.57
CA PHE A 144 43.19 26.99 31.72
C PHE A 144 44.67 26.86 31.33
N LEU A 145 45.08 27.57 30.25
CA LEU A 145 46.30 28.40 30.02
C LEU A 145 46.51 28.62 28.50
N HIS A 146 47.33 29.55 28.01
CA HIS A 146 47.26 31.02 27.96
C HIS A 146 48.20 31.49 26.83
N GLY A 147 47.88 32.63 26.18
CA GLY A 147 48.82 33.49 25.40
C GLY A 147 49.11 33.08 23.95
N LEU A 148 49.42 33.98 23.02
CA LEU A 148 49.62 35.44 23.01
C LEU A 148 49.77 35.90 21.53
N LYS A 149 49.15 37.05 21.18
CA LYS A 149 49.56 38.18 20.28
C LYS A 149 50.37 37.88 18.97
N SER A 150 50.24 38.61 17.84
CA SER A 150 50.06 40.06 17.64
C SER A 150 49.88 40.41 16.12
N TYR A 151 49.09 41.48 15.82
CA TYR A 151 49.28 42.62 14.87
C TYR A 151 49.95 42.44 13.47
N SER A 152 49.64 43.17 12.37
CA SER A 152 48.79 44.32 12.04
C SER A 152 48.74 44.57 10.52
N SER A 153 47.67 45.25 10.02
CA SER A 153 47.61 46.34 9.00
C SER A 153 48.30 46.19 7.61
N LYS A 154 47.89 46.75 6.47
CA LYS A 154 46.81 47.65 5.97
C LYS A 154 46.98 47.72 4.42
N CYS A 155 45.89 47.55 3.67
CA CYS A 155 45.34 48.46 2.63
C CYS A 155 46.21 49.05 1.49
N ASN A 156 45.86 48.78 0.21
CA ASN A 156 45.35 49.79 -0.76
C ASN A 156 44.96 49.26 -2.17
N SER A 157 43.75 49.67 -2.57
CA SER A 157 43.15 50.10 -3.87
C SER A 157 43.71 49.73 -5.27
N CYS A 158 42.84 49.05 -6.03
CA CYS A 158 42.32 49.24 -7.41
C CYS A 158 43.20 49.53 -8.66
N ARG A 159 43.00 48.68 -9.69
CA ARG A 159 42.67 49.09 -11.09
C ARG A 159 41.95 47.96 -11.84
N GLY A 160 40.85 48.30 -12.52
CA GLY A 160 40.00 47.39 -13.29
C GLY A 160 40.42 47.22 -14.77
N LEU A 161 39.82 46.24 -15.43
CA LEU A 161 39.95 45.96 -16.87
C LEU A 161 38.58 45.73 -17.50
N TYR A 162 38.33 46.50 -18.57
CA TYR A 162 37.16 46.50 -19.46
C TYR A 162 37.19 45.30 -20.41
N VAL A 163 36.04 44.67 -20.70
CA VAL A 163 35.89 43.69 -21.81
C VAL A 163 34.79 44.16 -22.77
N GLY A 164 35.11 44.12 -24.07
CA GLY A 164 34.48 44.88 -25.14
C GLY A 164 33.22 44.29 -25.80
N LYS A 165 32.56 45.18 -26.54
CA LYS A 165 31.27 45.10 -27.26
C LYS A 165 31.10 43.99 -28.33
N LYS A 166 32.01 43.02 -28.50
CA LYS A 166 31.89 41.99 -29.55
C LYS A 166 31.04 40.76 -29.17
N HIS A 167 30.88 40.45 -27.88
CA HIS A 167 30.14 39.24 -27.45
C HIS A 167 28.62 39.40 -27.33
N ILE A 168 28.10 40.62 -27.29
CA ILE A 168 26.65 40.87 -27.12
C ILE A 168 25.87 40.55 -28.40
N ARG A 169 26.46 40.79 -29.59
CA ARG A 169 25.80 40.46 -30.88
C ARG A 169 25.61 38.95 -31.08
N ALA A 170 26.55 38.14 -30.65
CA ALA A 170 26.45 36.67 -30.76
C ALA A 170 25.35 36.10 -29.85
N ILE A 171 25.18 36.66 -28.65
CA ILE A 171 24.14 36.23 -27.71
C ILE A 171 22.74 36.58 -28.22
N VAL A 172 22.56 37.78 -28.80
CA VAL A 172 21.27 38.21 -29.36
C VAL A 172 20.86 37.34 -30.56
N VAL A 173 21.81 36.97 -31.44
CA VAL A 173 21.53 36.08 -32.58
C VAL A 173 21.16 34.67 -32.13
N MET A 174 21.82 34.14 -31.08
CA MET A 174 21.49 32.82 -30.52
C MET A 174 20.08 32.77 -29.91
N PHE A 175 19.67 33.79 -29.17
CA PHE A 175 18.31 33.86 -28.63
C PHE A 175 17.24 34.10 -29.71
N GLY A 176 17.57 34.84 -30.77
CA GLY A 176 16.69 35.01 -31.93
C GLY A 176 16.46 33.70 -32.70
N LEU A 177 17.52 32.89 -32.90
CA LEU A 177 17.42 31.59 -33.56
C LEU A 177 16.61 30.57 -32.76
N LEU A 178 16.77 30.54 -31.42
CA LEU A 178 15.92 29.71 -30.57
C LEU A 178 14.45 30.14 -30.64
N GLY A 179 14.16 31.45 -30.65
CA GLY A 179 12.81 31.96 -30.78
C GLY A 179 12.14 31.57 -32.11
N CYS A 180 12.87 31.62 -33.22
CA CYS A 180 12.36 31.20 -34.53
C CYS A 180 12.07 29.70 -34.60
N LEU A 181 12.87 28.84 -33.95
CA LEU A 181 12.62 27.40 -33.90
C LEU A 181 11.34 27.06 -33.12
N PHE A 182 11.07 27.75 -32.01
CA PHE A 182 9.84 27.55 -31.22
C PHE A 182 8.57 28.00 -31.98
N LEU A 183 8.67 29.01 -32.84
CA LEU A 183 7.54 29.47 -33.67
C LEU A 183 7.28 28.53 -34.85
N LEU A 184 8.32 27.92 -35.43
CA LEU A 184 8.16 26.91 -36.48
C LEU A 184 7.52 25.63 -35.95
N ASP A 185 7.88 25.16 -34.76
CA ASP A 185 7.24 24.00 -34.12
C ASP A 185 5.75 24.26 -33.82
N SER A 186 5.41 25.49 -33.41
CA SER A 186 4.02 25.89 -33.16
C SER A 186 3.18 25.95 -34.46
N LEU A 187 3.79 26.36 -35.57
CA LEU A 187 3.14 26.39 -36.89
C LEU A 187 2.95 24.99 -37.48
N ILE A 188 3.91 24.08 -37.29
CA ILE A 188 3.80 22.67 -37.72
C ILE A 188 2.66 21.95 -36.98
N ILE A 189 2.49 22.21 -35.67
CA ILE A 189 1.39 21.63 -34.88
C ILE A 189 0.02 22.14 -35.37
N SER A 190 -0.08 23.42 -35.74
CA SER A 190 -1.34 23.98 -36.27
C SER A 190 -1.72 23.45 -37.66
N PHE A 191 -0.74 23.12 -38.51
CA PHE A 191 -0.98 22.52 -39.82
C PHE A 191 -1.40 21.04 -39.74
N PHE A 192 -0.92 20.30 -38.74
CA PHE A 192 -1.33 18.91 -38.52
C PHE A 192 -2.74 18.78 -37.93
N GLU A 193 -3.23 19.75 -37.14
CA GLU A 193 -4.63 19.75 -36.68
C GLU A 193 -5.64 20.08 -37.79
N PHE A 194 -5.26 20.93 -38.76
CA PHE A 194 -6.18 21.33 -39.85
C PHE A 194 -6.34 20.26 -40.94
N ALA A 195 -5.33 19.41 -41.16
CA ALA A 195 -5.40 18.32 -42.15
C ALA A 195 -6.24 17.10 -41.68
N SER A 196 -6.65 17.06 -40.41
CA SER A 196 -7.41 15.96 -39.80
C SER A 196 -8.94 16.11 -39.90
N LEU A 197 -9.46 17.22 -40.43
CA LEU A 197 -10.90 17.53 -40.43
C LEU A 197 -11.42 17.75 -41.85
N GLN A 198 -11.69 16.65 -42.57
CA GLN A 198 -12.83 16.58 -43.50
C GLN A 198 -13.41 15.15 -43.57
N PRO A 199 -14.74 15.01 -43.75
CA PRO A 199 -15.48 13.81 -43.37
C PRO A 199 -15.88 12.93 -44.57
N SER A 200 -15.72 11.62 -44.44
CA SER A 200 -16.44 10.66 -45.29
C SER A 200 -17.01 9.50 -44.48
N THR A 201 -18.26 9.22 -44.80
CA THR A 201 -19.28 8.44 -44.09
C THR A 201 -19.02 6.93 -44.05
N SER A 202 -18.98 6.34 -42.85
CA SER A 202 -19.73 5.12 -42.49
C SER A 202 -19.49 4.73 -41.02
N SER A 203 -20.54 4.19 -40.41
CA SER A 203 -20.72 3.80 -38.99
C SER A 203 -19.50 3.23 -38.27
N ASN A 204 -19.19 3.73 -37.06
CA ASN A 204 -18.49 2.94 -36.05
C ASN A 204 -18.78 3.34 -34.60
N ILE A 205 -18.89 2.28 -33.82
CA ILE A 205 -19.04 2.17 -32.37
C ILE A 205 -17.70 2.51 -31.68
N SER A 206 -17.78 3.11 -30.49
CA SER A 206 -16.77 3.19 -29.41
C SER A 206 -15.43 3.92 -29.62
N SER A 207 -15.28 5.05 -28.93
CA SER A 207 -14.09 5.52 -28.20
C SER A 207 -14.61 6.56 -27.18
N GLU A 208 -14.28 6.58 -25.88
CA GLU A 208 -12.97 6.65 -25.26
C GLU A 208 -12.93 5.85 -23.94
N PHE A 209 -12.22 4.73 -23.96
CA PHE A 209 -11.55 4.15 -22.79
C PHE A 209 -10.34 3.35 -23.28
N GLN A 210 -9.47 4.00 -24.05
CA GLN A 210 -8.17 3.45 -24.43
C GLN A 210 -7.06 4.33 -23.86
N GLY A 211 -6.77 4.06 -22.59
CA GLY A 211 -5.56 4.49 -21.89
C GLY A 211 -4.80 3.28 -21.35
N ARG A 212 -4.67 2.22 -22.18
CA ARG A 212 -3.69 1.10 -22.22
C ARG A 212 -4.33 -0.22 -22.65
N ASP A 213 -4.72 -0.29 -23.92
CA ASP A 213 -4.71 -1.53 -24.71
C ASP A 213 -3.56 -1.46 -25.72
N SER A 214 -2.34 -1.28 -25.22
CA SER A 214 -1.12 -1.47 -26.00
C SER A 214 -0.09 -2.25 -25.18
N TYR A 215 -0.53 -3.31 -24.51
CA TYR A 215 0.32 -4.48 -24.42
C TYR A 215 0.15 -5.18 -25.76
N ILE A 216 1.17 -5.10 -26.61
CA ILE A 216 1.26 -5.92 -27.81
C ILE A 216 0.93 -7.34 -27.37
N ASN A 217 -0.17 -7.87 -27.89
CA ASN A 217 -0.63 -9.24 -27.73
C ASN A 217 0.29 -10.18 -28.51
N ASN A 218 1.61 -10.01 -28.36
CA ASN A 218 2.56 -11.06 -28.64
C ASN A 218 2.17 -12.16 -27.66
N LYS A 219 1.75 -13.30 -28.20
CA LYS A 219 1.46 -14.53 -27.47
C LYS A 219 2.70 -14.88 -26.64
N GLN A 220 2.82 -14.27 -25.47
CA GLN A 220 3.98 -14.42 -24.61
C GLN A 220 3.90 -15.83 -24.05
N SER A 221 4.94 -16.63 -24.28
CA SER A 221 4.98 -18.01 -23.83
C SER A 221 4.68 -18.08 -22.34
N PRO A 222 3.86 -19.02 -21.87
CA PRO A 222 3.59 -19.14 -20.45
C PRO A 222 4.88 -19.34 -19.66
N VAL A 223 4.93 -18.74 -18.47
CA VAL A 223 6.10 -18.83 -17.60
C VAL A 223 5.88 -19.92 -16.57
N TYR A 224 6.68 -20.98 -16.67
CA TYR A 224 6.68 -22.10 -15.72
C TYR A 224 7.95 -22.12 -14.89
N MET A 225 7.81 -21.96 -13.58
CA MET A 225 8.91 -22.13 -12.62
C MET A 225 8.98 -23.57 -12.08
N TYR A 226 7.85 -24.28 -12.04
CA TYR A 226 7.68 -25.55 -11.35
C TYR A 226 7.00 -26.61 -12.24
N GLY A 227 7.32 -26.66 -13.54
CA GLY A 227 6.67 -27.54 -14.53
C GLY A 227 6.56 -29.01 -14.12
N ARG A 228 7.60 -29.60 -13.50
CA ARG A 228 7.54 -30.98 -12.98
C ARG A 228 6.45 -31.17 -11.91
N LEU A 229 6.36 -30.25 -10.94
CA LEU A 229 5.33 -30.27 -9.91
C LEU A 229 3.94 -30.01 -10.50
N LEU A 230 3.84 -29.11 -11.48
CA LEU A 230 2.59 -28.80 -12.17
C LEU A 230 2.02 -30.02 -12.91
N ASN A 231 2.87 -30.76 -13.62
CA ASN A 231 2.48 -32.01 -14.29
C ASN A 231 1.99 -33.07 -13.29
N MET A 232 2.69 -33.24 -12.17
CA MET A 232 2.25 -34.14 -11.10
C MET A 232 0.92 -33.69 -10.49
N ALA A 233 0.72 -32.39 -10.30
CA ALA A 233 -0.53 -31.81 -9.79
C ALA A 233 -1.70 -32.09 -10.76
N SER A 234 -1.48 -31.89 -12.06
CA SER A 234 -2.47 -32.19 -13.10
C SER A 234 -2.88 -33.66 -13.08
N SER A 235 -1.90 -34.58 -13.06
CA SER A 235 -2.19 -36.02 -12.95
C SER A 235 -2.91 -36.39 -11.64
N ALA A 236 -2.58 -35.73 -10.53
CA ALA A 236 -3.23 -35.97 -9.25
C ALA A 236 -4.67 -35.45 -9.22
N LEU A 237 -4.96 -34.31 -9.85
CA LEU A 237 -6.32 -33.77 -9.98
C LEU A 237 -7.18 -34.68 -10.86
N ALA A 238 -6.66 -35.14 -12.00
CA ALA A 238 -7.37 -36.08 -12.88
C ALA A 238 -7.74 -37.39 -12.15
N LYS A 239 -6.81 -37.95 -11.34
CA LYS A 239 -7.09 -39.14 -10.52
C LYS A 239 -8.16 -38.91 -9.45
N LYS A 240 -8.34 -37.68 -8.97
CA LYS A 240 -9.30 -37.33 -7.90
C LYS A 240 -10.69 -37.01 -8.41
N GLU A 241 -10.87 -36.69 -9.69
CA GLU A 241 -12.20 -36.50 -10.26
C GLU A 241 -13.06 -37.77 -10.11
N PHE A 242 -12.42 -38.94 -10.15
CA PHE A 242 -13.07 -40.25 -10.02
C PHE A 242 -13.20 -40.76 -8.57
N LYS A 243 -12.69 -40.04 -7.55
CA LYS A 243 -12.77 -40.45 -6.15
C LYS A 243 -13.73 -39.57 -5.35
N GLN A 244 -14.73 -40.19 -4.75
CA GLN A 244 -15.68 -39.54 -3.85
C GLN A 244 -15.10 -39.45 -2.42
N GLU A 245 -14.04 -38.65 -2.24
CA GLU A 245 -13.52 -38.33 -0.91
C GLU A 245 -14.33 -37.18 -0.28
N SER A 246 -14.84 -37.38 0.93
CA SER A 246 -15.36 -36.32 1.78
C SER A 246 -14.20 -35.40 2.19
N SER A 247 -14.19 -34.15 1.73
CA SER A 247 -13.12 -33.21 2.06
C SER A 247 -13.49 -32.34 3.26
N ASN A 248 -12.67 -32.38 4.31
CA ASN A 248 -12.74 -31.48 5.46
C ASN A 248 -12.20 -30.07 5.12
N LEU A 249 -12.10 -29.71 3.83
CA LEU A 249 -11.51 -28.45 3.36
C LEU A 249 -12.40 -27.23 3.62
N TRP A 250 -13.68 -27.47 3.93
CA TRP A 250 -14.73 -26.46 4.06
C TRP A 250 -15.13 -26.17 5.51
N VAL A 251 -14.46 -26.79 6.48
CA VAL A 251 -14.76 -26.66 7.91
C VAL A 251 -13.48 -26.26 8.63
N GLU A 252 -13.58 -25.31 9.54
CA GLU A 252 -12.45 -24.94 10.38
C GLU A 252 -12.11 -26.14 11.30
N PRO A 253 -10.87 -26.64 11.30
CA PRO A 253 -10.52 -27.88 12.01
C PRO A 253 -10.48 -27.74 13.54
N TYR A 254 -10.75 -26.56 14.10
CA TYR A 254 -10.47 -26.25 15.49
C TYR A 254 -11.69 -25.70 16.23
N TRP A 255 -12.22 -26.50 17.17
CA TRP A 255 -13.37 -26.16 18.02
C TRP A 255 -13.13 -24.95 18.92
N LEU A 256 -11.88 -24.63 19.30
CA LEU A 256 -11.57 -23.43 20.07
C LEU A 256 -11.95 -22.13 19.34
N ALA A 257 -12.19 -22.16 18.02
CA ALA A 257 -12.77 -21.04 17.29
C ALA A 257 -14.22 -20.77 17.70
N SER A 258 -15.00 -21.80 18.05
CA SER A 258 -16.42 -21.64 18.43
C SER A 258 -16.63 -21.13 19.84
N SER A 259 -15.58 -21.09 20.68
CA SER A 259 -15.70 -20.51 22.02
C SER A 259 -15.74 -18.98 22.00
N TRP A 260 -15.47 -18.32 20.87
CA TRP A 260 -15.38 -16.87 20.77
C TRP A 260 -16.55 -16.28 19.97
N GLU A 261 -17.15 -15.23 20.51
CA GLU A 261 -18.24 -14.48 19.87
C GLU A 261 -17.92 -12.98 19.73
N PRO A 262 -18.49 -12.31 18.70
CA PRO A 262 -18.52 -10.85 18.60
C PRO A 262 -19.06 -10.17 19.87
N CYS A 263 -18.29 -9.25 20.44
CA CYS A 263 -18.77 -8.45 21.57
C CYS A 263 -18.15 -7.05 21.68
N ALA A 264 -17.42 -6.59 20.65
CA ALA A 264 -16.78 -5.26 20.68
C ALA A 264 -17.80 -4.11 20.68
N GLU A 265 -19.03 -4.37 20.25
CA GLU A 265 -20.14 -3.41 20.31
C GLU A 265 -20.67 -3.19 21.73
N ARG A 266 -20.49 -4.16 22.65
CA ARG A 266 -21.04 -4.08 24.02
C ARG A 266 -20.47 -2.84 24.70
N LYS A 267 -21.39 -2.02 25.26
CA LYS A 267 -21.02 -0.87 26.07
C LYS A 267 -20.23 -1.36 27.28
N VAL A 268 -19.05 -0.82 27.48
CA VAL A 268 -18.39 -0.90 28.80
C VAL A 268 -19.27 -0.07 29.72
N GLN A 269 -19.73 -0.64 30.85
CA GLN A 269 -20.39 0.11 31.91
C GLN A 269 -19.36 1.00 32.61
N THR A 270 -18.83 1.97 31.88
CA THR A 270 -18.20 3.13 32.46
C THR A 270 -19.18 4.25 32.18
N ASN A 271 -19.77 4.80 33.23
CA ASN A 271 -20.36 6.13 33.20
C ASN A 271 -19.25 7.15 33.49
N PRO A 272 -18.39 7.58 32.55
CA PRO A 272 -17.89 8.92 32.61
C PRO A 272 -18.89 9.77 31.83
N ARG A 273 -19.53 10.74 32.52
CA ARG A 273 -20.07 11.93 31.83
C ARG A 273 -19.06 12.32 30.75
N LYS A 274 -19.51 12.52 29.49
CA LYS A 274 -18.65 13.09 28.44
C LYS A 274 -17.87 14.24 29.07
N PRO A 275 -16.52 14.19 29.10
CA PRO A 275 -15.75 15.23 29.77
C PRO A 275 -16.19 16.57 29.18
N VAL A 276 -16.58 17.49 30.06
CA VAL A 276 -17.14 18.80 29.71
C VAL A 276 -16.19 19.60 28.80
N ASN A 277 -14.89 19.30 28.86
CA ASN A 277 -13.85 19.94 28.08
C ASN A 277 -13.26 18.98 27.02
N ASN A 278 -13.43 19.34 25.76
CA ASN A 278 -12.79 18.72 24.59
C ASN A 278 -11.43 19.40 24.32
N ASN A 279 -10.38 18.61 24.04
CA ASN A 279 -9.03 19.12 23.78
C ASN A 279 -8.87 19.78 22.40
N GLY A 280 -9.74 19.48 21.43
CA GLY A 280 -9.71 20.10 20.11
C GLY A 280 -10.26 19.19 19.00
N TYR A 281 -9.86 19.45 17.76
CA TYR A 281 -10.28 18.71 16.57
C TYR A 281 -9.12 17.96 15.93
N ILE A 282 -9.35 16.71 15.55
CA ILE A 282 -8.41 15.92 14.77
C ILE A 282 -8.93 15.80 13.34
N LEU A 283 -8.15 16.32 12.39
CA LEU A 283 -8.31 16.09 10.97
C LEU A 283 -7.44 14.91 10.54
N VAL A 284 -7.97 14.09 9.64
CA VAL A 284 -7.21 12.97 9.06
C VAL A 284 -7.36 12.99 7.55
N SER A 285 -6.23 12.97 6.86
CA SER A 285 -6.15 12.67 5.44
C SER A 285 -5.48 11.32 5.26
N ALA A 286 -6.29 10.26 5.14
CA ALA A 286 -5.80 8.90 5.05
C ALA A 286 -5.21 8.62 3.65
N ASN A 287 -4.05 7.95 3.62
CA ASN A 287 -3.40 7.54 2.39
C ASN A 287 -3.60 6.04 2.13
N GLY A 288 -3.30 5.61 0.90
CA GLY A 288 -3.33 4.23 0.48
C GLY A 288 -4.63 3.82 -0.18
N GLY A 289 -4.74 2.54 -0.55
CA GLY A 289 -5.98 1.98 -1.07
C GLY A 289 -7.02 1.75 0.03
N LEU A 290 -8.26 1.40 -0.36
CA LEU A 290 -9.42 1.17 0.54
C LEU A 290 -9.05 0.50 1.88
N ASN A 291 -8.36 -0.63 1.83
CA ASN A 291 -8.06 -1.45 3.00
C ASN A 291 -7.00 -0.83 3.93
N GLN A 292 -6.14 0.04 3.40
CA GLN A 292 -5.21 0.85 4.21
C GLN A 292 -5.94 2.01 4.86
N GLN A 293 -6.80 2.71 4.10
CA GLN A 293 -7.65 3.79 4.60
C GLN A 293 -8.57 3.30 5.74
N ARG A 294 -9.19 2.11 5.60
CA ARG A 294 -9.99 1.47 6.66
C ARG A 294 -9.25 1.38 7.99
N VAL A 295 -7.98 0.96 7.95
CA VAL A 295 -7.13 0.85 9.14
C VAL A 295 -6.76 2.22 9.69
N ALA A 296 -6.44 3.19 8.82
CA ALA A 296 -6.15 4.56 9.22
C ALA A 296 -7.34 5.19 9.97
N ILE A 297 -8.57 5.00 9.47
CA ILE A 297 -9.80 5.47 10.14
C ILE A 297 -9.92 4.87 11.55
N CYS A 298 -9.75 3.54 11.68
CA CYS A 298 -9.88 2.88 12.97
C CYS A 298 -8.80 3.34 13.98
N ASN A 299 -7.58 3.60 13.49
CA ASN A 299 -6.53 4.17 14.31
C ASN A 299 -6.84 5.63 14.70
N ALA A 300 -7.40 6.43 13.79
CA ALA A 300 -7.80 7.81 14.07
C ALA A 300 -8.89 7.90 15.15
N VAL A 301 -9.90 7.02 15.09
CA VAL A 301 -10.94 6.91 16.13
C VAL A 301 -10.31 6.62 17.50
N ALA A 302 -9.33 5.71 17.55
CA ALA A 302 -8.62 5.37 18.78
C ALA A 302 -7.78 6.54 19.32
N VAL A 303 -7.07 7.26 18.44
CA VAL A 303 -6.26 8.43 18.82
C VAL A 303 -7.16 9.56 19.30
N ALA A 304 -8.31 9.81 18.64
CA ALA A 304 -9.26 10.82 19.08
C ALA A 304 -9.82 10.52 20.47
N SER A 305 -10.15 9.25 20.75
CA SER A 305 -10.55 8.82 22.08
C SER A 305 -9.43 8.98 23.11
N LEU A 306 -8.21 8.52 22.78
CA LEU A 306 -7.03 8.61 23.65
C LEU A 306 -6.71 10.07 24.05
N LEU A 307 -6.87 11.00 23.11
CA LEU A 307 -6.55 12.41 23.30
C LEU A 307 -7.75 13.25 23.73
N ASN A 308 -8.91 12.65 24.01
CA ASN A 308 -10.16 13.34 24.33
C ASN A 308 -10.47 14.49 23.34
N ALA A 309 -10.47 14.14 22.04
CA ALA A 309 -10.61 15.06 20.92
C ALA A 309 -11.84 14.73 20.07
N THR A 310 -12.40 15.73 19.39
CA THR A 310 -13.39 15.51 18.34
C THR A 310 -12.70 15.05 17.06
N LEU A 311 -13.14 13.93 16.50
CA LEU A 311 -12.71 13.50 15.18
C LEU A 311 -13.55 14.19 14.11
N VAL A 312 -12.92 14.84 13.13
CA VAL A 312 -13.62 15.24 11.91
C VAL A 312 -13.62 14.06 10.94
N ILE A 313 -14.73 13.84 10.22
CA ILE A 313 -14.85 12.75 9.24
C ILE A 313 -13.58 12.69 8.36
N PRO A 314 -12.87 11.55 8.35
CA PRO A 314 -11.61 11.44 7.62
C PRO A 314 -11.79 11.70 6.12
N LYS A 315 -10.82 12.38 5.52
CA LYS A 315 -10.70 12.56 4.07
C LYS A 315 -9.73 11.54 3.48
N PHE A 316 -9.91 11.20 2.21
CA PHE A 316 -9.02 10.29 1.51
C PHE A 316 -8.12 11.07 0.56
N LEU A 317 -6.81 10.87 0.69
CA LEU A 317 -5.85 11.46 -0.22
C LEU A 317 -5.92 10.78 -1.57
N TYR A 318 -5.95 11.62 -2.60
CA TYR A 318 -5.77 11.15 -3.96
C TYR A 318 -4.35 10.57 -4.13
N SER A 319 -4.27 9.44 -4.82
CA SER A 319 -3.01 8.76 -5.09
C SER A 319 -2.84 8.56 -6.59
N ASN A 320 -1.64 8.86 -7.10
CA ASN A 320 -1.31 8.63 -8.51
C ASN A 320 -1.32 7.13 -8.89
N VAL A 321 -1.26 6.23 -7.91
CA VAL A 321 -1.33 4.78 -8.11
C VAL A 321 -2.79 4.31 -8.26
N TRP A 322 -3.68 4.77 -7.37
CA TRP A 322 -5.07 4.31 -7.32
C TRP A 322 -6.02 5.14 -8.18
N LYS A 323 -5.64 6.40 -8.47
CA LYS A 323 -6.39 7.40 -9.25
C LYS A 323 -7.87 7.51 -8.89
N ASP A 324 -8.19 7.35 -7.61
CA ASP A 324 -9.56 7.31 -7.11
C ASP A 324 -9.88 8.61 -6.35
N PRO A 325 -10.90 9.37 -6.78
CA PRO A 325 -11.33 10.59 -6.09
C PRO A 325 -12.32 10.34 -4.94
N SER A 326 -12.79 9.10 -4.73
CA SER A 326 -13.78 8.76 -3.69
C SER A 326 -13.36 9.30 -2.32
N GLN A 327 -14.32 9.88 -1.60
CA GLN A 327 -14.18 10.29 -0.21
C GLN A 327 -14.90 9.32 0.72
N PHE A 328 -14.86 9.59 2.03
CA PHE A 328 -15.44 8.71 3.05
C PHE A 328 -16.91 8.36 2.76
N GLY A 329 -17.75 9.35 2.47
CA GLY A 329 -19.17 9.19 2.18
C GLY A 329 -19.49 8.43 0.89
N ASP A 330 -18.53 8.28 -0.03
CA ASP A 330 -18.70 7.47 -1.25
C ASP A 330 -18.49 5.98 -0.98
N ILE A 331 -17.80 5.64 0.11
CA ILE A 331 -17.43 4.26 0.48
C ILE A 331 -18.24 3.77 1.68
N TYR A 332 -18.32 4.58 2.73
CA TYR A 332 -18.93 4.24 4.01
C TYR A 332 -20.11 5.14 4.35
N GLN A 333 -21.09 4.59 5.07
CA GLN A 333 -22.28 5.32 5.52
C GLN A 333 -21.91 6.25 6.69
N GLU A 334 -21.81 7.56 6.45
CA GLU A 334 -21.41 8.58 7.43
C GLU A 334 -22.31 8.60 8.68
N GLU A 335 -23.62 8.69 8.49
CA GLU A 335 -24.58 8.75 9.61
C GLU A 335 -24.53 7.49 10.47
N TYR A 336 -24.38 6.34 9.82
CA TYR A 336 -24.24 5.07 10.53
C TYR A 336 -22.94 5.03 11.33
N PHE A 337 -21.82 5.47 10.75
CA PHE A 337 -20.52 5.55 11.42
C PHE A 337 -20.57 6.45 12.66
N MET A 338 -21.14 7.65 12.53
CA MET A 338 -21.30 8.59 13.65
C MET A 338 -22.21 8.03 14.73
N ASN A 339 -23.36 7.45 14.36
CA ASN A 339 -24.32 6.93 15.33
C ASN A 339 -23.79 5.72 16.12
N ILE A 340 -23.00 4.84 15.50
CA ILE A 340 -22.41 3.67 16.19
C ILE A 340 -21.35 4.09 17.22
N LEU A 341 -20.65 5.21 16.98
CA LEU A 341 -19.52 5.68 17.80
C LEU A 341 -19.87 6.87 18.71
N LYS A 342 -21.10 7.38 18.68
CA LYS A 342 -21.53 8.61 19.38
C LYS A 342 -21.34 8.62 20.89
N ASP A 343 -21.33 7.43 21.49
CA ASP A 343 -21.15 7.21 22.93
C ASP A 343 -19.66 7.07 23.30
N ASP A 344 -18.78 6.81 22.33
CA ASP A 344 -17.35 6.57 22.57
C ASP A 344 -16.49 7.80 22.25
N ILE A 345 -16.80 8.52 21.17
CA ILE A 345 -16.11 9.74 20.75
C ILE A 345 -17.08 10.76 20.12
N SER A 346 -16.72 12.03 20.16
CA SER A 346 -17.39 13.07 19.39
C SER A 346 -16.87 13.05 17.95
N ILE A 347 -17.79 13.01 16.97
CA ILE A 347 -17.46 13.03 15.55
C ILE A 347 -18.27 14.13 14.88
N GLU A 348 -17.61 14.94 14.07
CA GLU A 348 -18.22 16.03 13.30
C GLU A 348 -17.92 15.86 11.81
N LYS A 349 -18.84 16.28 10.94
CA LYS A 349 -18.63 16.20 9.48
C LYS A 349 -17.51 17.14 9.01
N GLU A 350 -17.48 18.33 9.59
CA GLU A 350 -16.54 19.38 9.21
C GLU A 350 -16.08 20.16 10.44
N LEU A 351 -15.02 20.95 10.29
CA LEU A 351 -14.62 21.89 11.32
C LEU A 351 -15.68 22.97 11.56
N PRO A 352 -15.77 23.53 12.78
CA PRO A 352 -16.55 24.73 13.03
C PRO A 352 -16.18 25.87 12.07
N PRO A 353 -17.14 26.73 11.67
CA PRO A 353 -16.89 27.79 10.67
C PRO A 353 -15.68 28.69 10.97
N HIS A 354 -15.48 29.06 12.24
CA HIS A 354 -14.36 29.90 12.68
C HIS A 354 -12.98 29.21 12.58
N MET A 355 -12.94 27.88 12.43
CA MET A 355 -11.71 27.11 12.25
C MET A 355 -11.46 26.68 10.80
N LYS A 356 -12.45 26.81 9.90
CA LYS A 356 -12.29 26.39 8.49
C LYS A 356 -11.26 27.23 7.72
N SER A 357 -11.07 28.48 8.13
CA SER A 357 -10.11 29.41 7.51
C SER A 357 -8.68 29.23 8.04
N LEU A 358 -8.46 28.39 9.06
CA LEU A 358 -7.13 28.18 9.63
C LEU A 358 -6.25 27.38 8.67
N ASN A 359 -5.08 27.93 8.35
CA ASN A 359 -4.04 27.16 7.68
C ASN A 359 -3.29 26.31 8.72
N VAL A 360 -3.71 25.05 8.85
CA VAL A 360 -3.19 24.10 9.85
C VAL A 360 -1.68 23.88 9.72
N GLU A 361 -1.14 23.96 8.50
CA GLU A 361 0.30 23.87 8.25
C GLU A 361 1.04 25.12 8.72
N ALA A 362 0.53 26.32 8.43
CA ALA A 362 1.16 27.57 8.82
C ALA A 362 1.27 27.74 10.35
N ILE A 363 0.32 27.16 11.10
CA ILE A 363 0.34 27.17 12.58
C ILE A 363 1.12 25.99 13.19
N GLY A 364 1.81 25.20 12.36
CA GLY A 364 2.65 24.08 12.81
C GLY A 364 1.86 22.92 13.42
N SER A 365 0.59 22.73 13.02
CA SER A 365 -0.29 21.67 13.56
C SER A 365 -0.54 20.53 12.57
N LYS A 366 0.38 20.35 11.63
CA LYS A 366 0.38 19.25 10.66
C LYS A 366 1.35 18.16 11.14
N ILE A 367 0.88 16.91 11.14
CA ILE A 367 1.66 15.73 11.49
C ILE A 367 1.67 14.77 10.32
N THR A 368 2.84 14.24 10.00
CA THR A 368 3.08 13.27 8.93
C THR A 368 3.68 11.99 9.48
N ASP A 369 3.86 11.00 8.61
CA ASP A 369 4.53 9.73 8.95
C ASP A 369 6.00 9.89 9.36
N ALA A 370 6.62 11.05 9.15
CA ALA A 370 7.98 11.35 9.61
C ALA A 370 8.02 11.75 11.09
N ASP A 371 6.93 12.30 11.61
CA ASP A 371 6.87 12.90 12.95
C ASP A 371 6.54 11.89 14.05
N LEU A 372 5.97 10.74 13.68
CA LEU A 372 5.65 9.64 14.59
C LEU A 372 6.52 8.44 14.27
N PRO A 373 7.00 7.63 15.24
CA PRO A 373 7.70 6.38 14.95
C PRO A 373 6.75 5.34 14.33
N LYS A 374 7.30 4.34 13.63
CA LYS A 374 6.49 3.19 13.17
C LYS A 374 6.01 2.42 14.41
N GLU A 375 4.75 1.99 14.40
CA GLU A 375 4.13 1.33 15.55
C GLU A 375 4.12 2.23 16.81
N ALA A 376 3.90 3.53 16.62
CA ALA A 376 3.82 4.53 17.69
C ALA A 376 2.89 4.10 18.83
N THR A 377 3.36 4.26 20.06
CA THR A 377 2.68 3.94 21.31
C THR A 377 1.69 5.03 21.71
N SER A 378 0.81 4.76 22.69
CA SER A 378 -0.05 5.80 23.27
C SER A 378 0.75 7.01 23.77
N ASP A 379 1.91 6.75 24.37
CA ASP A 379 2.76 7.78 24.95
C ASP A 379 3.36 8.69 23.89
N ASP A 380 3.66 8.16 22.69
CA ASP A 380 4.15 8.97 21.58
C ASP A 380 3.07 9.97 21.14
N TYR A 381 1.81 9.55 21.06
CA TYR A 381 0.70 10.47 20.74
C TYR A 381 0.49 11.51 21.85
N ILE A 382 0.59 11.11 23.13
CA ILE A 382 0.45 12.03 24.26
C ILE A 382 1.62 13.04 24.28
N LYS A 383 2.84 12.62 23.97
CA LYS A 383 4.02 13.50 23.99
C LYS A 383 4.09 14.44 22.79
N ILE A 384 3.70 13.97 21.61
CA ILE A 384 3.89 14.70 20.35
C ILE A 384 2.61 15.44 19.94
N VAL A 385 1.46 14.78 20.00
CA VAL A 385 0.21 15.29 19.42
C VAL A 385 -0.58 16.13 20.42
N LEU A 386 -0.69 15.68 21.67
CA LEU A 386 -1.50 16.38 22.67
C LEU A 386 -1.06 17.84 22.90
N PRO A 387 0.24 18.19 22.98
CA PRO A 387 0.64 19.58 23.16
C PRO A 387 0.23 20.48 21.98
N LEU A 388 0.33 19.97 20.75
CA LEU A 388 -0.11 20.67 19.55
C LEU A 388 -1.62 20.86 19.56
N LEU A 389 -2.37 19.83 19.95
CA LEU A 389 -3.83 19.89 20.04
C LEU A 389 -4.29 20.90 21.10
N LEU A 390 -3.68 20.93 22.28
CA LEU A 390 -4.01 21.89 23.33
C LEU A 390 -3.69 23.33 22.92
N ARG A 391 -2.56 23.54 22.23
CA ARG A 391 -2.10 24.87 21.78
C ARG A 391 -2.95 25.42 20.63
N ASN A 392 -3.17 24.61 19.60
CA ASN A 392 -3.74 25.05 18.33
C ASN A 392 -5.22 24.71 18.18
N ARG A 393 -5.78 23.90 19.09
CA ARG A 393 -7.17 23.37 19.08
C ARG A 393 -7.53 22.52 17.86
N VAL A 394 -6.62 22.34 16.90
CA VAL A 394 -6.76 21.48 15.74
C VAL A 394 -5.42 20.84 15.40
N VAL A 395 -5.41 19.56 15.04
CA VAL A 395 -4.24 18.87 14.49
C VAL A 395 -4.66 18.12 13.23
N HIS A 396 -3.83 18.16 12.18
CA HIS A 396 -4.05 17.43 10.94
C HIS A 396 -3.00 16.35 10.73
N PHE A 397 -3.44 15.09 10.74
CA PHE A 397 -2.63 13.98 10.26
C PHE A 397 -2.72 13.88 8.74
N LEU A 398 -1.68 14.35 8.04
CA LEU A 398 -1.56 14.29 6.59
C LEU A 398 -0.86 12.98 6.18
N GLY A 399 -1.54 12.19 5.36
CA GLY A 399 -1.01 10.91 4.88
C GLY A 399 -1.10 9.78 5.90
N TYR A 400 -2.01 9.89 6.87
CA TYR A 400 -2.09 8.98 8.00
C TYR A 400 -2.41 7.55 7.56
N GLY A 401 -1.57 6.60 7.96
CA GLY A 401 -1.72 5.18 7.66
C GLY A 401 -1.85 4.31 8.92
N ASN A 402 -1.30 3.11 8.85
CA ASN A 402 -1.22 2.22 10.00
C ASN A 402 -0.04 2.59 10.91
N ARG A 403 -0.13 3.72 11.63
CA ARG A 403 0.95 4.21 12.49
C ARG A 403 0.83 3.81 13.96
N LEU A 404 -0.38 3.83 14.53
CA LEU A 404 -0.64 3.41 15.91
C LEU A 404 -0.35 1.91 16.11
N GLY A 405 0.56 1.61 17.03
CA GLY A 405 0.92 0.26 17.43
C GLY A 405 -0.28 -0.55 17.94
N PHE A 406 -0.15 -1.88 17.95
CA PHE A 406 -1.21 -2.74 18.47
C PHE A 406 -1.12 -2.95 19.98
N ASP A 407 0.09 -2.96 20.54
CA ASP A 407 0.34 -3.16 21.96
C ASP A 407 1.62 -2.41 22.42
N PRO A 408 1.67 -1.93 23.67
CA PRO A 408 0.57 -1.91 24.62
C PRO A 408 -0.42 -0.79 24.23
N LEU A 409 -1.73 -1.05 24.38
CA LEU A 409 -2.76 -0.04 24.22
C LEU A 409 -3.85 -0.28 25.28
N PRO A 410 -4.43 0.76 25.91
CA PRO A 410 -5.51 0.58 26.87
C PRO A 410 -6.63 -0.29 26.31
N SER A 411 -7.17 -1.19 27.15
CA SER A 411 -8.13 -2.21 26.73
C SER A 411 -9.37 -1.62 26.04
N ASP A 412 -9.90 -0.52 26.57
CA ASP A 412 -11.09 0.15 26.02
C ASP A 412 -10.80 0.82 24.68
N ILE A 413 -9.61 1.41 24.51
CA ILE A 413 -9.18 1.99 23.24
C ILE A 413 -8.97 0.89 22.18
N GLN A 414 -8.40 -0.25 22.56
CA GLN A 414 -8.26 -1.40 21.66
C GLN A 414 -9.63 -2.00 21.29
N ARG A 415 -10.57 -2.05 22.23
CA ARG A 415 -11.96 -2.43 21.99
C ARG A 415 -12.63 -1.49 21.00
N LEU A 416 -12.43 -0.18 21.17
CA LEU A 416 -12.95 0.84 20.26
C LEU A 416 -12.42 0.68 18.84
N ARG A 417 -11.14 0.33 18.65
CA ARG A 417 -10.60 0.00 17.31
C ARG A 417 -11.34 -1.17 16.66
N CYS A 418 -11.63 -2.20 17.45
CA CYS A 418 -12.41 -3.35 17.00
C CYS A 418 -13.87 -3.00 16.72
N LYS A 419 -14.50 -2.17 17.55
CA LYS A 419 -15.84 -1.62 17.32
C LYS A 419 -15.90 -0.84 16.01
N CYS A 420 -14.96 0.09 15.80
CA CYS A 420 -14.86 0.86 14.58
C CYS A 420 -14.71 -0.05 13.34
N ASN A 421 -13.75 -0.99 13.38
CA ASN A 421 -13.47 -1.85 12.23
C ASN A 421 -14.60 -2.82 11.91
N PHE A 422 -15.20 -3.48 12.90
CA PHE A 422 -16.18 -4.55 12.64
C PHE A 422 -17.62 -4.06 12.58
N HIS A 423 -17.95 -2.95 13.26
CA HIS A 423 -19.32 -2.49 13.44
C HIS A 423 -19.62 -1.13 12.83
N ALA A 424 -18.71 -0.15 12.87
CA ALA A 424 -18.99 1.22 12.45
C ALA A 424 -18.79 1.47 10.94
N LEU A 425 -17.83 0.77 10.30
CA LEU A 425 -17.50 0.95 8.89
C LEU A 425 -18.36 0.08 7.97
N LYS A 426 -19.56 0.58 7.65
CA LYS A 426 -20.54 -0.06 6.78
C LYS A 426 -20.53 0.54 5.39
N PHE A 427 -20.41 -0.29 4.34
CA PHE A 427 -20.39 0.19 2.96
C PHE A 427 -21.68 0.91 2.56
N VAL A 428 -21.59 1.91 1.68
CA VAL A 428 -22.76 2.62 1.16
C VAL A 428 -23.73 1.70 0.40
N PRO A 429 -25.04 2.04 0.36
CA PRO A 429 -26.06 1.23 -0.30
C PRO A 429 -25.72 0.78 -1.73
N LYS A 430 -25.16 1.67 -2.55
CA LYS A 430 -24.75 1.38 -3.93
C LYS A 430 -23.77 0.21 -4.02
N ILE A 431 -22.75 0.19 -3.15
CA ILE A 431 -21.77 -0.91 -3.07
C ILE A 431 -22.45 -2.19 -2.56
N GLN A 432 -23.29 -2.09 -1.51
CA GLN A 432 -23.96 -3.27 -0.94
C GLN A 432 -24.95 -3.93 -1.91
N GLN A 433 -25.65 -3.14 -2.73
CA GLN A 433 -26.57 -3.63 -3.77
C GLN A 433 -25.83 -4.45 -4.83
N VAL A 434 -24.76 -3.90 -5.38
CA VAL A 434 -23.95 -4.59 -6.41
C VAL A 434 -23.18 -5.76 -5.81
N GLY A 435 -22.69 -5.63 -4.58
CA GLY A 435 -22.13 -6.73 -3.81
C GLY A 435 -23.13 -7.88 -3.63
N SER A 436 -24.39 -7.58 -3.33
CA SER A 436 -25.44 -8.60 -3.21
C SER A 436 -25.70 -9.31 -4.54
N LEU A 437 -25.78 -8.56 -5.63
CA LEU A 437 -25.91 -9.12 -6.99
C LEU A 437 -24.72 -10.01 -7.35
N LEU A 438 -23.50 -9.58 -7.03
CA LEU A 438 -22.28 -10.34 -7.23
C LEU A 438 -22.33 -11.68 -6.47
N ILE A 439 -22.65 -11.67 -5.17
CA ILE A 439 -22.77 -12.89 -4.36
C ILE A 439 -23.86 -13.82 -4.91
N LYS A 440 -25.01 -13.27 -5.31
CA LYS A 440 -26.11 -14.03 -5.94
C LYS A 440 -25.62 -14.79 -7.17
N ARG A 441 -24.86 -14.14 -8.05
CA ARG A 441 -24.34 -14.76 -9.29
C ARG A 441 -23.22 -15.77 -9.01
N ILE A 442 -22.33 -15.50 -8.05
CA ILE A 442 -21.27 -16.44 -7.67
C ILE A 442 -21.88 -17.76 -7.17
N ARG A 443 -22.85 -17.69 -6.25
CA ARG A 443 -23.44 -18.88 -5.62
C ARG A 443 -24.46 -19.59 -6.52
N LYS A 444 -24.82 -19.01 -7.67
CA LYS A 444 -25.84 -19.46 -8.66
C LYS A 444 -27.26 -19.67 -8.11
N PHE A 445 -27.42 -19.81 -6.80
CA PHE A 445 -28.66 -19.99 -6.05
C PHE A 445 -28.53 -19.30 -4.69
N ARG A 446 -29.64 -19.15 -3.96
CA ARG A 446 -29.59 -18.53 -2.62
C ARG A 446 -29.01 -19.51 -1.59
N GLY A 447 -27.82 -19.18 -1.10
CA GLY A 447 -27.25 -19.82 0.08
C GLY A 447 -27.94 -19.36 1.35
N ARG A 448 -27.87 -20.19 2.40
CA ARG A 448 -28.38 -19.86 3.75
C ARG A 448 -27.77 -18.54 4.23
N ARG A 449 -28.60 -17.66 4.79
CA ARG A 449 -28.17 -16.38 5.36
C ARG A 449 -27.11 -16.62 6.43
N SER A 450 -25.88 -16.16 6.18
CA SER A 450 -24.81 -16.16 7.17
C SER A 450 -24.74 -14.81 7.90
N MET A 451 -24.12 -14.79 9.08
CA MET A 451 -23.82 -13.54 9.77
C MET A 451 -22.86 -12.67 8.92
N LEU A 452 -21.92 -13.29 8.21
CA LEU A 452 -21.05 -12.61 7.24
C LEU A 452 -21.87 -11.84 6.19
N ASP A 453 -22.82 -12.51 5.53
CA ASP A 453 -23.66 -11.88 4.51
C ASP A 453 -24.53 -10.77 5.12
N THR A 454 -25.04 -10.98 6.35
CA THR A 454 -25.86 -9.97 7.05
C THR A 454 -25.09 -8.70 7.32
N GLN A 455 -23.84 -8.82 7.77
CA GLN A 455 -23.00 -7.67 8.08
C GLN A 455 -22.50 -6.94 6.81
N LEU A 456 -22.23 -7.68 5.73
CA LEU A 456 -21.74 -7.11 4.47
C LEU A 456 -22.84 -6.46 3.64
N LEU A 457 -23.99 -7.13 3.50
CA LEU A 457 -25.03 -6.77 2.53
C LEU A 457 -26.26 -6.11 3.17
N GLY A 458 -26.45 -6.25 4.49
CA GLY A 458 -27.56 -5.64 5.22
C GLY A 458 -28.93 -6.01 4.62
N LYS A 459 -29.76 -5.00 4.33
CA LYS A 459 -31.11 -5.18 3.77
C LYS A 459 -31.12 -5.63 2.30
N PHE A 460 -29.97 -5.60 1.62
CA PHE A 460 -29.87 -5.98 0.21
C PHE A 460 -29.69 -7.48 0.02
N ILE A 461 -29.65 -8.26 1.10
CA ILE A 461 -29.80 -9.71 1.02
C ILE A 461 -31.14 -10.01 0.35
N HIS A 462 -31.09 -10.75 -0.74
CA HIS A 462 -32.29 -11.09 -1.48
C HIS A 462 -33.13 -12.07 -0.65
N ASN A 463 -34.37 -11.70 -0.31
CA ASN A 463 -35.25 -12.43 0.63
C ASN A 463 -36.53 -13.05 0.02
N LYS A 464 -36.86 -12.88 -1.28
CA LYS A 464 -38.03 -13.58 -1.87
C LYS A 464 -37.89 -15.11 -1.78
N GLU A 465 -38.80 -15.77 -1.08
CA GLU A 465 -38.97 -17.22 -1.12
C GLU A 465 -39.39 -17.63 -2.53
N ASP A 466 -38.44 -18.10 -3.33
CA ASP A 466 -38.79 -18.80 -4.56
C ASP A 466 -38.93 -20.28 -4.17
N HIS A 467 -40.13 -20.84 -4.37
CA HIS A 467 -40.51 -22.21 -3.98
C HIS A 467 -39.73 -23.33 -4.72
N GLU A 468 -38.72 -23.00 -5.52
CA GLU A 468 -37.86 -23.94 -6.29
C GLU A 468 -36.50 -24.24 -5.61
N ALA A 469 -36.37 -24.05 -4.30
CA ALA A 469 -35.12 -24.29 -3.57
C ALA A 469 -34.83 -25.80 -3.31
N THR A 470 -34.87 -26.65 -4.33
CA THR A 470 -34.48 -28.07 -4.24
C THR A 470 -33.03 -28.35 -4.67
N ARG A 471 -32.31 -27.37 -5.23
CA ARG A 471 -30.87 -27.48 -5.55
C ARG A 471 -30.03 -26.59 -4.61
N GLY A 472 -29.13 -27.22 -3.84
CA GLY A 472 -28.25 -26.53 -2.88
C GLY A 472 -27.35 -25.46 -3.51
N SER A 473 -26.99 -24.43 -2.75
CA SER A 473 -26.12 -23.34 -3.20
C SER A 473 -24.73 -23.82 -3.62
N ARG A 474 -24.19 -23.30 -4.74
CA ARG A 474 -22.83 -23.62 -5.18
C ARG A 474 -21.82 -22.99 -4.22
N LYS A 475 -20.98 -23.84 -3.60
CA LYS A 475 -19.83 -23.37 -2.81
C LYS A 475 -18.75 -22.79 -3.71
N TYR A 476 -18.05 -21.77 -3.23
CA TYR A 476 -16.93 -21.17 -3.94
C TYR A 476 -15.76 -20.86 -3.01
N LEU A 477 -14.56 -20.92 -3.59
CA LEU A 477 -13.33 -20.46 -2.95
C LEU A 477 -13.06 -19.03 -3.43
N ALA A 478 -12.93 -18.08 -2.51
CA ALA A 478 -12.42 -16.76 -2.83
C ALA A 478 -10.90 -16.76 -2.71
N LEU A 479 -10.21 -16.42 -3.79
CA LEU A 479 -8.76 -16.33 -3.86
C LEU A 479 -8.34 -14.87 -4.02
N HIS A 480 -7.63 -14.34 -3.04
CA HIS A 480 -6.92 -13.07 -3.22
C HIS A 480 -5.49 -13.34 -3.69
N LEU A 481 -5.26 -13.08 -4.97
CA LEU A 481 -3.98 -13.27 -5.66
C LEU A 481 -3.27 -11.93 -5.80
N ARG A 482 -2.53 -11.53 -4.76
CA ARG A 482 -1.77 -10.27 -4.73
C ARG A 482 -0.51 -10.37 -5.60
N PHE A 483 -0.69 -10.37 -6.92
CA PHE A 483 0.34 -10.51 -7.95
C PHE A 483 0.22 -9.42 -9.03
N GLU A 484 -0.18 -8.22 -8.62
CA GLU A 484 -0.22 -7.03 -9.46
C GLU A 484 1.18 -6.41 -9.62
N ILE A 485 1.39 -5.64 -10.69
CA ILE A 485 2.71 -5.10 -11.06
C ILE A 485 3.37 -4.28 -9.94
N ASP A 486 2.58 -3.53 -9.17
CA ASP A 486 3.08 -2.73 -8.05
C ASP A 486 3.71 -3.60 -6.97
N MET A 487 3.07 -4.73 -6.64
CA MET A 487 3.55 -5.69 -5.66
C MET A 487 4.76 -6.48 -6.17
N VAL A 488 4.68 -6.94 -7.43
CA VAL A 488 5.74 -7.69 -8.10
C VAL A 488 7.00 -6.83 -8.18
N ALA A 489 6.88 -5.57 -8.63
CA ALA A 489 7.97 -4.62 -8.71
C ALA A 489 8.55 -4.32 -7.31
N TYR A 490 7.72 -3.95 -6.33
CA TYR A 490 8.18 -3.61 -4.97
C TYR A 490 8.94 -4.76 -4.28
N SER A 491 8.61 -6.01 -4.60
CA SER A 491 9.19 -7.18 -3.93
C SER A 491 10.68 -7.41 -4.20
N LEU A 492 11.25 -6.83 -5.27
CA LEU A 492 12.60 -7.10 -5.78
C LEU A 492 12.87 -8.59 -6.11
N CYS A 493 11.83 -9.42 -6.20
CA CYS A 493 11.95 -10.82 -6.52
C CYS A 493 11.97 -11.05 -8.04
N GLU A 494 12.46 -12.21 -8.44
CA GLU A 494 12.38 -12.71 -9.81
C GLU A 494 11.29 -13.78 -9.89
N PHE A 495 10.55 -13.86 -11.01
CA PHE A 495 9.38 -14.72 -11.19
C PHE A 495 9.46 -15.58 -12.45
N GLY A 496 10.67 -15.81 -12.96
CA GLY A 496 10.95 -16.69 -14.10
C GLY A 496 10.87 -16.01 -15.46
N GLY A 497 10.66 -14.69 -15.53
CA GLY A 497 10.59 -13.95 -16.79
C GLY A 497 11.93 -13.45 -17.34
N GLY A 498 13.06 -13.81 -16.70
CA GLY A 498 14.40 -13.51 -17.21
C GLY A 498 14.78 -12.01 -17.19
N GLU A 499 15.62 -11.62 -18.15
CA GLU A 499 16.16 -10.26 -18.25
C GLU A 499 15.07 -9.21 -18.55
N ASP A 500 14.11 -9.56 -19.39
CA ASP A 500 13.05 -8.65 -19.82
C ASP A 500 12.13 -8.28 -18.65
N GLU A 501 11.72 -9.28 -17.85
CA GLU A 501 10.96 -9.06 -16.61
C GLU A 501 11.77 -8.19 -15.63
N ARG A 502 13.09 -8.38 -15.53
CA ARG A 502 13.92 -7.57 -14.64
C ARG A 502 13.97 -6.11 -15.07
N LYS A 503 14.15 -5.84 -16.36
CA LYS A 503 14.18 -4.50 -16.94
C LYS A 503 12.82 -3.81 -16.78
N GLU A 504 11.73 -4.49 -17.14
CA GLU A 504 10.37 -3.94 -17.02
C GLU A 504 10.06 -3.53 -15.58
N LEU A 505 10.30 -4.43 -14.61
CA LEU A 505 10.04 -4.15 -13.21
C LEU A 505 10.98 -3.06 -12.66
N GLN A 506 12.21 -2.95 -13.17
CA GLN A 506 13.14 -1.89 -12.82
C GLN A 506 12.62 -0.52 -13.28
N THR A 507 12.22 -0.39 -14.54
CA THR A 507 11.61 0.83 -15.08
C THR A 507 10.33 1.22 -14.32
N TYR A 508 9.52 0.23 -13.92
CA TYR A 508 8.35 0.50 -13.10
C TYR A 508 8.72 1.09 -11.73
N ARG A 509 9.77 0.57 -11.07
CA ARG A 509 10.24 1.11 -9.78
C ARG A 509 10.77 2.52 -9.89
N GLU A 510 11.51 2.81 -10.95
CA GLU A 510 12.09 4.14 -11.17
C GLU A 510 11.02 5.21 -11.32
N SER A 511 9.93 4.88 -12.02
CA SER A 511 8.80 5.78 -12.24
C SER A 511 7.85 5.89 -11.03
N HIS A 512 7.58 4.80 -10.31
CA HIS A 512 6.53 4.78 -9.29
C HIS A 512 7.04 4.74 -7.85
N PHE A 513 8.29 4.33 -7.61
CA PHE A 513 8.87 4.14 -6.28
C PHE A 513 10.26 4.79 -6.11
N PRO A 514 10.48 6.07 -6.49
CA PRO A 514 11.80 6.72 -6.42
C PRO A 514 12.37 6.76 -4.99
N LEU A 515 11.55 7.11 -4.00
CA LEU A 515 11.96 7.15 -2.58
C LEU A 515 12.30 5.76 -2.02
N PHE A 516 11.69 4.70 -2.57
CA PHE A 516 12.03 3.33 -2.20
C PHE A 516 13.42 2.97 -2.73
N LEU A 517 13.71 3.29 -4.00
CA LEU A 517 15.02 3.07 -4.60
C LEU A 517 16.13 3.84 -3.86
N GLU A 518 15.87 5.09 -3.48
CA GLU A 518 16.80 5.88 -2.68
C GLU A 518 17.13 5.20 -1.33
N ARG A 519 16.10 4.68 -0.64
CA ARG A 519 16.29 3.95 0.62
C ARG A 519 17.06 2.63 0.45
N LEU A 520 16.93 1.98 -0.70
CA LEU A 520 17.68 0.77 -1.01
C LEU A 520 19.17 1.05 -1.20
N LYS A 521 19.58 2.22 -1.69
CA LYS A 521 21.00 2.59 -1.82
C LYS A 521 21.73 2.55 -0.48
N ASN A 522 21.01 2.86 0.61
CA ASN A 522 21.53 2.89 1.97
C ASN A 522 21.34 1.55 2.71
N SER A 523 20.80 0.52 2.05
CA SER A 523 20.47 -0.77 2.64
C SER A 523 21.35 -1.89 2.06
N THR A 524 21.62 -2.93 2.84
CA THR A 524 22.30 -4.12 2.33
C THR A 524 21.47 -4.79 1.24
N SER A 525 22.06 -4.99 0.06
CA SER A 525 21.41 -5.70 -1.05
C SER A 525 21.18 -7.17 -0.67
N ILE A 526 19.93 -7.64 -0.83
CA ILE A 526 19.54 -9.03 -0.60
C ILE A 526 19.21 -9.64 -1.95
N SER A 527 19.84 -10.77 -2.29
CA SER A 527 19.57 -11.45 -3.56
C SER A 527 18.11 -11.90 -3.68
N PRO A 528 17.51 -11.91 -4.89
CA PRO A 528 16.14 -12.37 -5.13
C PRO A 528 15.86 -13.77 -4.56
N THR A 529 16.83 -14.68 -4.68
CA THR A 529 16.76 -16.03 -4.10
C THR A 529 16.62 -16.01 -2.58
N ASN A 530 17.37 -15.13 -1.89
CA ASN A 530 17.28 -15.01 -0.45
C ASN A 530 15.98 -14.30 -0.01
N LEU A 531 15.49 -13.31 -0.76
CA LEU A 531 14.16 -12.72 -0.54
C LEU A 531 13.06 -13.79 -0.58
N ARG A 532 13.11 -14.69 -1.56
CA ARG A 532 12.17 -15.82 -1.67
C ARG A 532 12.28 -16.78 -0.49
N LYS A 533 13.51 -17.19 -0.11
CA LYS A 533 13.75 -18.04 1.07
C LYS A 533 13.19 -17.42 2.36
N MET A 534 13.31 -16.10 2.52
CA MET A 534 12.77 -15.37 3.67
C MET A 534 11.24 -15.20 3.62
N GLY A 535 10.58 -15.63 2.53
CA GLY A 535 9.14 -15.46 2.34
C GLY A 535 8.73 -14.01 2.05
N ARG A 536 9.63 -13.19 1.50
CA ARG A 536 9.34 -11.79 1.15
C ARG A 536 8.69 -11.63 -0.23
N CYS A 537 8.81 -12.62 -1.11
CA CYS A 537 8.14 -12.59 -2.41
C CYS A 537 6.63 -12.83 -2.29
N PRO A 538 5.80 -12.23 -3.16
CA PRO A 538 4.44 -12.71 -3.42
C PRO A 538 4.49 -14.09 -4.07
N LEU A 539 3.42 -14.88 -3.89
CA LEU A 539 3.28 -16.15 -4.59
C LEU A 539 2.82 -15.89 -6.03
N THR A 540 3.37 -16.65 -6.98
CA THR A 540 2.91 -16.63 -8.37
C THR A 540 1.55 -17.34 -8.53
N PRO A 541 0.83 -17.13 -9.64
CA PRO A 541 -0.35 -17.94 -9.96
C PRO A 541 -0.04 -19.45 -9.96
N GLU A 542 1.09 -19.86 -10.55
CA GLU A 542 1.54 -21.27 -10.55
C GLU A 542 1.70 -21.82 -9.11
N GLU A 543 2.38 -21.09 -8.22
CA GLU A 543 2.57 -21.50 -6.82
C GLU A 543 1.23 -21.59 -6.07
N ALA A 544 0.30 -20.65 -6.31
CA ALA A 544 -1.04 -20.68 -5.73
C ALA A 544 -1.82 -21.92 -6.19
N ALA A 545 -1.77 -22.26 -7.48
CA ALA A 545 -2.43 -23.43 -8.04
C ALA A 545 -1.91 -24.73 -7.44
N LEU A 546 -0.58 -24.85 -7.29
CA LEU A 546 0.08 -25.99 -6.65
C LEU A 546 -0.36 -26.16 -5.19
N VAL A 547 -0.46 -25.06 -4.42
CA VAL A 547 -0.94 -25.10 -3.04
C VAL A 547 -2.38 -25.61 -2.97
N LEU A 548 -3.28 -25.09 -3.81
CA LEU A 548 -4.68 -25.54 -3.84
C LEU A 548 -4.79 -27.03 -4.24
N ALA A 549 -4.00 -27.47 -5.23
CA ALA A 549 -4.01 -28.86 -5.68
C ALA A 549 -3.50 -29.81 -4.58
N ALA A 550 -2.46 -29.39 -3.86
CA ALA A 550 -1.93 -30.14 -2.73
C ALA A 550 -2.89 -30.17 -1.53
N LEU A 551 -3.69 -29.13 -1.31
CA LEU A 551 -4.75 -29.18 -0.31
C LEU A 551 -5.86 -30.18 -0.70
N GLY A 552 -6.09 -30.35 -2.01
CA GLY A 552 -7.05 -31.30 -2.55
C GLY A 552 -8.32 -30.66 -3.09
N PHE A 553 -8.28 -29.37 -3.42
CA PHE A 553 -9.32 -28.77 -4.25
C PHE A 553 -9.38 -29.51 -5.60
N LYS A 554 -10.59 -29.72 -6.10
CA LYS A 554 -10.81 -30.44 -7.37
C LYS A 554 -10.68 -29.48 -8.54
N ARG A 555 -10.37 -29.99 -9.73
CA ARG A 555 -10.33 -29.20 -10.98
C ARG A 555 -11.61 -28.38 -11.18
N GLY A 556 -12.77 -28.96 -10.89
CA GLY A 556 -14.07 -28.28 -10.98
C GLY A 556 -14.38 -27.22 -9.91
N THR A 557 -13.47 -26.95 -8.97
CA THR A 557 -13.67 -25.93 -7.91
C THR A 557 -13.99 -24.57 -8.52
N TYR A 558 -15.06 -23.93 -8.05
CA TYR A 558 -15.43 -22.59 -8.49
C TYR A 558 -14.65 -21.56 -7.69
N ILE A 559 -13.86 -20.74 -8.37
CA ILE A 559 -12.92 -19.81 -7.74
C ILE A 559 -13.29 -18.38 -8.13
N TYR A 560 -13.60 -17.56 -7.13
CA TYR A 560 -13.65 -16.11 -7.30
C TYR A 560 -12.24 -15.55 -7.13
N LEU A 561 -11.69 -14.94 -8.18
CA LEU A 561 -10.38 -14.29 -8.15
C LEU A 561 -10.54 -12.81 -7.81
N ALA A 562 -10.03 -12.42 -6.64
CA ALA A 562 -10.03 -11.05 -6.16
C ALA A 562 -8.68 -10.38 -6.43
N GLY A 563 -8.74 -9.10 -6.79
CA GLY A 563 -7.59 -8.32 -7.23
C GLY A 563 -7.91 -7.55 -8.51
N SER A 564 -6.91 -6.82 -8.99
CA SER A 564 -6.98 -6.17 -10.30
C SER A 564 -6.21 -7.01 -11.34
N HIS A 565 -5.58 -6.36 -12.32
CA HIS A 565 -4.81 -7.04 -13.35
C HIS A 565 -3.60 -7.76 -12.78
N ILE A 566 -3.59 -9.09 -12.96
CA ILE A 566 -2.44 -9.95 -12.65
C ILE A 566 -1.29 -9.60 -13.62
N TYR A 567 -0.09 -9.39 -13.07
CA TYR A 567 1.10 -9.10 -13.87
C TYR A 567 1.41 -10.26 -14.84
N GLY A 568 1.64 -9.92 -16.10
CA GLY A 568 1.79 -10.88 -17.21
C GLY A 568 0.46 -11.44 -17.75
N GLY A 569 -0.69 -11.07 -17.18
CA GLY A 569 -2.01 -11.43 -17.71
C GLY A 569 -2.20 -12.94 -17.94
N ASN A 570 -2.70 -13.29 -19.13
CA ASN A 570 -3.03 -14.67 -19.48
C ASN A 570 -1.81 -15.60 -19.46
N SER A 571 -0.63 -15.16 -19.90
CA SER A 571 0.57 -16.01 -19.92
C SER A 571 1.00 -16.42 -18.51
N ARG A 572 0.78 -15.55 -17.52
CA ARG A 572 1.08 -15.85 -16.12
C ARG A 572 -0.03 -16.63 -15.41
N MET A 573 -1.28 -16.44 -15.83
CA MET A 573 -2.44 -17.13 -15.28
C MET A 573 -2.63 -18.54 -15.86
N GLU A 574 -2.07 -18.85 -17.03
CA GLU A 574 -2.24 -20.13 -17.72
C GLU A 574 -1.88 -21.36 -16.86
N PRO A 575 -0.77 -21.40 -16.09
CA PRO A 575 -0.50 -22.50 -15.17
C PRO A 575 -1.59 -22.71 -14.11
N PHE A 576 -2.26 -21.63 -13.69
CA PHE A 576 -3.36 -21.69 -12.73
C PHE A 576 -4.65 -22.20 -13.40
N THR A 577 -5.05 -21.59 -14.52
CA THR A 577 -6.31 -21.90 -15.20
C THR A 577 -6.29 -23.28 -15.86
N THR A 578 -5.12 -23.79 -16.23
CA THR A 578 -4.94 -25.18 -16.68
C THR A 578 -5.31 -26.19 -15.60
N LEU A 579 -5.05 -25.90 -14.32
CA LEU A 579 -5.48 -26.75 -13.19
C LEU A 579 -6.91 -26.45 -12.71
N TYR A 580 -7.34 -25.19 -12.79
CA TYR A 580 -8.64 -24.71 -12.33
C TYR A 580 -9.32 -23.84 -13.40
N PRO A 581 -10.10 -24.43 -14.31
CA PRO A 581 -10.72 -23.66 -15.41
C PRO A 581 -11.91 -22.79 -14.95
N ASN A 582 -12.46 -23.06 -13.77
CA ASN A 582 -13.67 -22.43 -13.25
C ASN A 582 -13.36 -21.16 -12.42
N VAL A 583 -12.53 -20.28 -12.97
CA VAL A 583 -12.12 -19.01 -12.34
C VAL A 583 -12.98 -17.87 -12.89
N VAL A 584 -13.52 -17.05 -11.98
CA VAL A 584 -14.33 -15.89 -12.32
C VAL A 584 -13.88 -14.68 -11.52
N THR A 585 -14.01 -13.50 -12.11
CA THR A 585 -13.82 -12.20 -11.46
C THR A 585 -15.14 -11.43 -11.42
N LYS A 586 -15.15 -10.28 -10.73
CA LYS A 586 -16.30 -9.35 -10.76
C LYS A 586 -16.65 -8.89 -12.18
N GLU A 587 -15.65 -8.72 -13.05
CA GLU A 587 -15.82 -8.33 -14.46
C GLU A 587 -16.44 -9.45 -15.31
N ASN A 588 -16.25 -10.72 -14.95
CA ASN A 588 -16.94 -11.83 -15.62
C ASN A 588 -18.40 -11.98 -15.15
N LEU A 589 -18.69 -11.57 -13.92
CA LEU A 589 -19.97 -11.82 -13.25
C LEU A 589 -20.95 -10.66 -13.32
N LEU A 590 -20.47 -9.43 -13.48
CA LEU A 590 -21.27 -8.22 -13.57
C LEU A 590 -21.24 -7.67 -14.99
N THR A 591 -22.36 -7.13 -15.47
CA THR A 591 -22.43 -6.56 -16.81
C THR A 591 -21.63 -5.26 -16.89
N PRO A 592 -21.19 -4.84 -18.10
CA PRO A 592 -20.57 -3.53 -18.31
C PRO A 592 -21.36 -2.38 -17.69
N THR A 593 -22.69 -2.40 -17.79
CA THR A 593 -23.60 -1.38 -17.26
C THR A 593 -23.66 -1.39 -15.74
N GLU A 594 -23.66 -2.57 -15.11
CA GLU A 594 -23.67 -2.69 -13.64
C GLU A 594 -22.34 -2.24 -13.02
N LEU A 595 -21.23 -2.43 -13.74
CA LEU A 595 -19.89 -1.98 -13.32
C LEU A 595 -19.57 -0.55 -13.69
N ALA A 596 -20.24 0.04 -14.69
CA ALA A 596 -19.98 1.40 -15.17
C ALA A 596 -19.90 2.44 -14.02
N PRO A 597 -20.76 2.42 -12.99
CA PRO A 597 -20.70 3.37 -11.88
C PRO A 597 -19.46 3.24 -10.98
N PHE A 598 -18.61 2.22 -11.17
CA PHE A 598 -17.45 1.90 -10.34
C PHE A 598 -16.12 1.93 -11.12
N ARG A 599 -16.13 2.00 -12.45
CA ARG A 599 -14.93 1.82 -13.30
C ARG A 599 -13.76 2.74 -12.95
N ASN A 600 -14.06 3.98 -12.55
CA ASN A 600 -13.07 5.00 -12.19
C ASN A 600 -12.79 5.10 -10.68
N PHE A 601 -13.37 4.19 -9.89
CA PHE A 601 -13.33 4.24 -8.43
C PHE A 601 -12.74 2.93 -7.89
N SER A 602 -11.40 2.83 -7.94
CA SER A 602 -10.66 1.61 -7.58
C SER A 602 -10.94 1.11 -6.16
N SER A 603 -11.21 2.01 -5.21
CA SER A 603 -11.60 1.70 -3.84
C SER A 603 -12.99 1.10 -3.78
N GLN A 604 -13.95 1.58 -4.59
CA GLN A 604 -15.29 0.98 -4.64
C GLN A 604 -15.25 -0.41 -5.29
N LEU A 605 -14.43 -0.61 -6.32
CA LEU A 605 -14.18 -1.95 -6.90
C LEU A 605 -13.51 -2.89 -5.88
N ALA A 606 -12.53 -2.41 -5.12
CA ALA A 606 -11.90 -3.17 -4.04
C ALA A 606 -12.89 -3.52 -2.91
N ALA A 607 -13.95 -2.74 -2.71
CA ALA A 607 -15.00 -3.06 -1.76
C ALA A 607 -15.84 -4.27 -2.23
N LEU A 608 -16.10 -4.40 -3.54
CA LEU A 608 -16.74 -5.59 -4.10
C LEU A 608 -15.88 -6.84 -3.90
N ASP A 609 -14.56 -6.73 -4.11
CA ASP A 609 -13.61 -7.81 -3.83
C ASP A 609 -13.57 -8.17 -2.35
N PHE A 610 -13.65 -7.18 -1.44
CA PHE A 610 -13.77 -7.43 -0.01
C PHE A 610 -15.02 -8.25 0.31
N ILE A 611 -16.18 -7.87 -0.24
CA ILE A 611 -17.46 -8.58 -0.03
C ILE A 611 -17.34 -10.03 -0.53
N ALA A 612 -16.89 -10.23 -1.78
CA ALA A 612 -16.75 -11.55 -2.37
C ALA A 612 -15.78 -12.45 -1.59
N CYS A 613 -14.68 -11.89 -1.08
CA CYS A 613 -13.73 -12.63 -0.25
C CYS A 613 -14.27 -12.97 1.14
N ALA A 614 -14.90 -12.01 1.80
CA ALA A 614 -15.42 -12.19 3.15
C ALA A 614 -16.61 -13.18 3.18
N SER A 615 -17.46 -13.20 2.15
CA SER A 615 -18.60 -14.12 1.99
C SER A 615 -18.24 -15.52 1.44
N GLY A 616 -16.98 -15.78 1.07
CA GLY A 616 -16.58 -17.07 0.49
C GLY A 616 -16.77 -18.26 1.44
N ASP A 617 -17.06 -19.45 0.91
CA ASP A 617 -17.07 -20.66 1.75
C ASP A 617 -15.67 -20.94 2.30
N VAL A 618 -14.65 -20.72 1.46
CA VAL A 618 -13.24 -20.73 1.83
C VAL A 618 -12.60 -19.44 1.31
N PHE A 619 -11.74 -18.81 2.11
CA PHE A 619 -10.89 -17.72 1.64
C PHE A 619 -9.43 -18.19 1.58
N ALA A 620 -8.77 -18.01 0.45
CA ALA A 620 -7.35 -18.27 0.27
C ALA A 620 -6.61 -16.97 -0.07
N MET A 621 -5.43 -16.80 0.50
CA MET A 621 -4.58 -15.64 0.23
C MET A 621 -3.20 -16.06 -0.23
N THR A 622 -2.62 -15.32 -1.17
CA THR A 622 -1.24 -15.53 -1.62
C THR A 622 -0.24 -14.64 -0.91
N ASP A 623 -0.68 -13.47 -0.45
CA ASP A 623 0.12 -12.59 0.38
C ASP A 623 -0.60 -12.23 1.68
N SER A 624 -0.04 -12.71 2.79
CA SER A 624 -0.49 -12.31 4.12
C SER A 624 0.06 -10.95 4.55
N GLY A 625 0.90 -10.28 3.77
CA GLY A 625 1.28 -8.88 4.00
C GLY A 625 0.16 -7.89 3.62
N SER A 626 -0.66 -8.24 2.63
CA SER A 626 -1.75 -7.36 2.17
C SER A 626 -2.79 -7.05 3.26
N GLN A 627 -3.22 -5.78 3.26
CA GLN A 627 -4.28 -5.29 4.14
C GLN A 627 -5.64 -5.93 3.84
N LEU A 628 -5.95 -6.21 2.56
CA LEU A 628 -7.18 -6.93 2.20
C LEU A 628 -7.20 -8.31 2.87
N SER A 629 -6.12 -9.09 2.68
CA SER A 629 -5.97 -10.41 3.32
C SER A 629 -6.13 -10.31 4.83
N SER A 630 -5.53 -9.29 5.44
CA SER A 630 -5.61 -9.05 6.89
C SER A 630 -7.05 -8.84 7.36
N LEU A 631 -7.74 -7.87 6.76
CA LEU A 631 -9.08 -7.46 7.17
C LEU A 631 -10.14 -8.51 6.84
N VAL A 632 -10.05 -9.18 5.67
CA VAL A 632 -10.94 -10.29 5.33
C VAL A 632 -10.77 -11.44 6.32
N SER A 633 -9.52 -11.81 6.66
CA SER A 633 -9.27 -12.89 7.64
C SER A 633 -9.87 -12.56 9.01
N GLY A 634 -9.70 -11.32 9.48
CA GLY A 634 -10.28 -10.90 10.74
C GLY A 634 -11.80 -10.83 10.68
N PHE A 635 -12.39 -10.32 9.60
CA PHE A 635 -13.85 -10.25 9.44
C PHE A 635 -14.47 -11.65 9.44
N ARG A 636 -13.85 -12.59 8.73
CA ARG A 636 -14.24 -14.02 8.72
C ARG A 636 -14.08 -14.65 10.09
N THR A 637 -13.01 -14.35 10.81
CA THR A 637 -12.80 -14.83 12.19
C THR A 637 -13.83 -14.25 13.16
N TYR A 638 -14.21 -12.99 12.96
CA TYR A 638 -15.14 -12.27 13.83
C TYR A 638 -16.57 -12.76 13.66
N TYR A 639 -17.09 -12.74 12.42
CA TYR A 639 -18.50 -13.04 12.13
C TYR A 639 -18.76 -14.45 11.60
N GLY A 640 -17.72 -15.17 11.16
CA GLY A 640 -17.86 -16.49 10.53
C GLY A 640 -17.93 -17.66 11.51
N GLY A 641 -17.69 -17.41 12.81
CA GLY A 641 -17.62 -18.45 13.83
C GLY A 641 -16.59 -19.54 13.44
N ALA A 642 -17.00 -20.81 13.48
CA ALA A 642 -16.19 -21.96 13.06
C ALA A 642 -16.45 -22.40 11.60
N HIS A 643 -17.15 -21.60 10.79
CA HIS A 643 -17.67 -22.00 9.47
C HIS A 643 -17.08 -21.17 8.31
N ALA A 644 -15.99 -20.43 8.53
CA ALA A 644 -15.40 -19.54 7.54
C ALA A 644 -13.87 -19.73 7.42
N PRO A 645 -13.40 -20.91 6.99
CA PRO A 645 -11.98 -21.23 6.95
C PRO A 645 -11.20 -20.25 6.06
N THR A 646 -9.99 -19.94 6.53
CA THR A 646 -9.03 -19.07 5.83
C THR A 646 -7.70 -19.79 5.63
N LEU A 647 -7.30 -19.97 4.37
CA LEU A 647 -6.08 -20.64 3.95
C LEU A 647 -4.94 -19.63 3.82
N ARG A 648 -3.96 -19.75 4.71
CA ARG A 648 -2.81 -18.84 4.77
C ARG A 648 -1.49 -19.61 4.64
N PRO A 649 -0.85 -19.60 3.46
CA PRO A 649 0.47 -20.19 3.28
C PRO A 649 1.53 -19.48 4.12
N ASN A 650 2.37 -20.26 4.81
CA ASN A 650 3.62 -19.75 5.36
C ASN A 650 4.66 -19.68 4.23
N LYS A 651 4.91 -18.47 3.70
CA LYS A 651 5.74 -18.28 2.51
C LYS A 651 7.18 -18.80 2.66
N THR A 652 7.78 -18.67 3.84
CA THR A 652 9.12 -19.19 4.16
C THR A 652 9.16 -20.72 4.06
N ARG A 653 8.17 -21.40 4.63
CA ARG A 653 8.07 -22.86 4.57
C ARG A 653 7.72 -23.35 3.17
N LEU A 654 6.82 -22.66 2.48
CA LEU A 654 6.48 -22.97 1.09
C LEU A 654 7.70 -22.84 0.18
N ALA A 655 8.49 -21.78 0.31
CA ALA A 655 9.73 -21.60 -0.45
C ALA A 655 10.72 -22.76 -0.19
N THR A 656 10.78 -23.27 1.04
CA THR A 656 11.62 -24.43 1.37
C THR A 656 11.12 -25.71 0.69
N ILE A 657 9.80 -25.93 0.65
CA ILE A 657 9.19 -27.07 -0.04
C ILE A 657 9.44 -26.99 -1.56
N LEU A 658 9.20 -25.82 -2.16
CA LEU A 658 9.34 -25.59 -3.60
C LEU A 658 10.79 -25.71 -4.10
N ARG A 659 11.78 -25.44 -3.25
CA ARG A 659 13.20 -25.65 -3.58
C ARG A 659 13.52 -27.12 -3.88
N GLU A 660 12.74 -28.06 -3.37
CA GLU A 660 12.91 -29.48 -3.62
C GLU A 660 12.19 -29.97 -4.88
N ASN A 661 11.67 -29.06 -5.74
CA ASN A 661 10.93 -29.38 -6.98
C ASN A 661 11.59 -30.48 -7.84
N GLY A 662 12.92 -30.50 -7.94
CA GLY A 662 13.65 -31.52 -8.72
C GLY A 662 13.59 -32.94 -8.16
N LYS A 663 13.27 -33.13 -6.87
CA LYS A 663 13.36 -34.42 -6.17
C LYS A 663 12.08 -34.82 -5.44
N ILE A 664 11.28 -33.87 -4.96
CA ILE A 664 10.11 -34.15 -4.12
C ILE A 664 9.05 -34.95 -4.89
N ARG A 665 8.49 -35.98 -4.26
CA ARG A 665 7.32 -36.73 -4.79
C ARG A 665 6.02 -36.00 -4.43
N TRP A 666 5.00 -36.12 -5.27
CA TRP A 666 3.70 -35.45 -5.06
C TRP A 666 3.10 -35.69 -3.67
N ASN A 667 3.10 -36.94 -3.17
CA ASN A 667 2.54 -37.25 -1.86
C ASN A 667 3.24 -36.52 -0.71
N SER A 668 4.57 -36.36 -0.80
CA SER A 668 5.37 -35.61 0.19
C SER A 668 5.09 -34.11 0.09
N PHE A 669 5.00 -33.58 -1.14
CA PHE A 669 4.59 -32.19 -1.36
C PHE A 669 3.20 -31.93 -0.76
N GLN A 670 2.23 -32.79 -1.06
CA GLN A 670 0.86 -32.74 -0.55
C GLN A 670 0.83 -32.72 0.98
N MET A 671 1.54 -33.65 1.62
CA MET A 671 1.59 -33.77 3.08
C MET A 671 2.18 -32.49 3.72
N ARG A 672 3.29 -31.98 3.18
CA ARG A 672 3.98 -30.80 3.72
C ARG A 672 3.16 -29.52 3.55
N VAL A 673 2.48 -29.35 2.42
CA VAL A 673 1.58 -28.21 2.18
C VAL A 673 0.38 -28.28 3.12
N LYS A 674 -0.27 -29.44 3.25
CA LYS A 674 -1.38 -29.64 4.19
C LYS A 674 -0.96 -29.31 5.62
N LYS A 675 0.17 -29.87 6.08
CA LYS A 675 0.72 -29.59 7.42
C LYS A 675 1.01 -28.10 7.61
N MET A 676 1.59 -27.43 6.61
CA MET A 676 1.87 -26.00 6.65
C MET A 676 0.60 -25.16 6.84
N ILE A 677 -0.46 -25.47 6.09
CA ILE A 677 -1.73 -24.73 6.17
C ILE A 677 -2.44 -25.00 7.49
N LEU A 678 -2.53 -26.28 7.91
CA LEU A 678 -3.14 -26.65 9.19
C LEU A 678 -2.46 -25.96 10.38
N GLU A 679 -1.13 -25.91 10.40
CA GLU A 679 -0.39 -25.20 11.46
C GLU A 679 -0.61 -23.68 11.41
N GLY A 680 -0.78 -23.10 10.23
CA GLY A 680 -1.14 -21.70 10.06
C GLY A 680 -2.57 -21.37 10.53
N GLN A 681 -3.47 -22.35 10.51
CA GLN A 681 -4.86 -22.25 10.97
C GLN A 681 -5.03 -22.45 12.47
N ARG A 682 -4.01 -22.93 13.21
CA ARG A 682 -4.03 -23.10 14.68
C ARG A 682 -4.09 -21.77 15.47
N GLY A 683 -4.68 -20.71 14.89
CA GLY A 683 -4.79 -19.39 15.48
C GLY A 683 -5.57 -19.41 16.78
N GLY A 684 -4.85 -19.49 17.89
CA GLY A 684 -5.38 -19.30 19.24
C GLY A 684 -5.58 -17.82 19.56
N ILE A 685 -5.42 -17.48 20.83
CA ILE A 685 -5.50 -16.10 21.33
C ILE A 685 -4.47 -15.24 20.58
N ARG A 686 -4.86 -14.02 20.21
CA ARG A 686 -3.96 -13.04 19.59
C ARG A 686 -2.72 -12.84 20.45
N SER A 687 -1.54 -13.06 19.86
CA SER A 687 -0.26 -12.75 20.50
C SER A 687 0.01 -11.24 20.53
N TYR A 688 0.84 -10.80 21.47
CA TYR A 688 1.30 -9.42 21.59
C TYR A 688 1.91 -8.88 20.26
N GLY A 689 1.64 -7.63 19.95
CA GLY A 689 2.06 -6.92 18.74
C GLY A 689 1.33 -7.35 17.46
N ARG A 690 0.50 -8.41 17.50
CA ARG A 690 -0.21 -8.88 16.30
C ARG A 690 -1.44 -8.04 16.03
N SER A 691 -1.71 -7.79 14.75
CA SER A 691 -2.87 -7.02 14.31
C SER A 691 -4.20 -7.61 14.82
N ILE A 692 -4.97 -6.78 15.51
CA ILE A 692 -6.36 -7.06 15.90
C ILE A 692 -7.30 -7.19 14.68
N TYR A 693 -6.97 -6.51 13.59
CA TYR A 693 -7.76 -6.55 12.35
C TYR A 693 -7.65 -7.90 11.64
N ARG A 694 -6.62 -8.71 11.95
CA ARG A 694 -6.44 -10.06 11.43
C ARG A 694 -6.84 -11.13 12.44
N ASN A 695 -6.43 -10.94 13.69
CA ASN A 695 -6.60 -11.92 14.76
C ASN A 695 -7.44 -11.28 15.88
N PRO A 696 -8.75 -11.14 15.70
CA PRO A 696 -9.60 -10.47 16.68
C PRO A 696 -9.91 -11.33 17.92
N ARG A 697 -9.41 -12.58 18.01
CA ARG A 697 -9.57 -13.47 19.17
C ARG A 697 -8.75 -12.99 20.36
N CYS A 698 -9.21 -11.91 20.99
CA CYS A 698 -8.67 -11.37 22.23
C CYS A 698 -9.79 -10.67 23.03
N PRO A 699 -9.68 -10.57 24.37
CA PRO A 699 -10.76 -10.03 25.23
C PRO A 699 -11.19 -8.59 24.91
N GLN A 700 -10.32 -7.82 24.25
CA GLN A 700 -10.62 -6.47 23.79
C GLN A 700 -11.58 -6.46 22.59
N CYS A 701 -11.63 -7.52 21.78
CA CYS A 701 -12.39 -7.53 20.53
C CYS A 701 -13.53 -8.56 20.52
N MET A 702 -13.30 -9.73 21.11
CA MET A 702 -14.24 -10.85 21.17
C MET A 702 -14.37 -11.35 22.61
N CYS A 703 -15.47 -12.04 22.91
CA CYS A 703 -15.77 -12.58 24.22
C CYS A 703 -15.81 -14.10 24.15
N LYS A 704 -15.52 -14.78 25.26
CA LYS A 704 -15.70 -16.23 25.34
C LYS A 704 -17.10 -16.56 25.84
N HIS A 705 -17.69 -17.65 25.33
CA HIS A 705 -18.82 -18.29 26.01
C HIS A 705 -18.35 -18.79 27.38
N HIS A 706 -19.08 -18.43 28.42
CA HIS A 706 -18.93 -19.01 29.76
C HIS A 706 -19.74 -20.30 29.87
#